data_AF-A0A6L7SU47-F1
#
_entry.id   AF-A0A6L7SU47-F1
#
_cell.length_a   1.000
_cell.length_b   1.000
_cell.length_c   1.000
_cell.angle_alpha   90.00
_cell.angle_beta   90.00
_cell.angle_gamma   90.00
#
_symmetry.space_group_name_H-M   'P 1'
#
loop_
_entity.id
_entity.type
_entity.pdbx_description
1 polymer ?
#
loop_
_entity_poly.entity_id
_entity_poly.type
_entity_poly.pdbx_seq_one_letter_code
_entity_poly.pdbx_strand_id
1 'polypeptide(L)'
;MTLNTFSKPNKDMLEHLVNVIASNRFLNKQGLGNEVPFFICPYPPENANQIARIRQQLANRLEKKGVQYLTDEEKDIEQEIKNTEIEQSEVSDELQKIIFDQIIRQSKIRHEESKRDYPFSRKLDDQQFGRDHELGINVITPFHEHFENEKLLVNHSATYHPDDMFLVLPSDARLMHDLWVYKQTEKYIRQNISATQAETTRHILDQKNSQNQSRYGELKIRIQDQVSNANIVVAGERIDLGFGDAQTRSINGFQKLIESTYTNLGMLRGISYTEADIATYLLSSNSGLIGTNATSLAETEEEVLMAIQNNKNNGLRTTLKFLLEKFERKPYGWHYAAVLCTLAMLCARSKVDVRIDGNLLEENDVLERAFRNTHGHGNVLLEPQIEFSPTQVRSLKDFFQDFFDTVSTHSEAKSLARETGDMMQTKLDELNLHVNQKHQYPFLHTLEPVIERVRQMVGKPSSWYIKELIHETDDLMAMKEGVIDPIQKFMNGPQKVIYDEAQKLAQTHEPNLNYIESDEVHELQSLLNASDCFKGNGMQRLKQATESLRQAITSRIQRERLEAAQKITGLENKLCDMQEFSELQGEKQDEIRKHFRKTVSEIESQHLIAVIRDIPRKFEESAYPQMLSLITSPDQQDSPVEDGGTTGETKNKIKNIEYISFSSVKLNSAFDKAWLAGEEDLDVFLIRLRKILLNEIRNNKRIQI
;
A
#
# COMPACT_ATOMS: atom_id res chain seq x y z
N MET A 1 -82.14 -76.02 3.08
CA MET A 1 -83.09 -76.03 4.21
C MET A 1 -84.12 -74.95 3.94
N THR A 2 -85.39 -75.35 3.92
CA THR A 2 -86.55 -74.51 3.62
C THR A 2 -86.65 -73.33 4.57
N LEU A 3 -86.81 -72.13 4.00
CA LEU A 3 -87.10 -70.87 4.69
C LEU A 3 -88.42 -71.00 5.45
N ASN A 4 -88.35 -71.37 6.73
CA ASN A 4 -89.46 -71.11 7.64
C ASN A 4 -89.56 -69.60 7.80
N THR A 5 -90.64 -69.04 7.27
CA THR A 5 -91.13 -67.70 7.61
C THR A 5 -91.24 -67.61 9.13
N PHE A 6 -90.35 -66.87 9.78
CA PHE A 6 -90.46 -66.57 11.21
C PHE A 6 -91.73 -65.73 11.41
N SER A 7 -92.85 -66.38 11.77
CA SER A 7 -94.14 -65.68 11.88
C SER A 7 -94.20 -64.75 13.10
N LYS A 8 -93.28 -64.92 14.08
CA LYS A 8 -93.03 -63.96 15.15
C LYS A 8 -91.54 -63.92 15.53
N PRO A 9 -90.93 -62.74 15.70
CA PRO A 9 -89.56 -62.62 16.18
C PRO A 9 -89.47 -63.13 17.63
N ASN A 10 -88.74 -64.22 17.88
CA ASN A 10 -88.71 -64.89 19.19
C ASN A 10 -87.29 -65.06 19.76
N LYS A 11 -87.15 -65.30 21.07
CA LYS A 11 -85.84 -65.42 21.77
C LYS A 11 -84.94 -66.51 21.17
N ASP A 12 -85.52 -67.63 20.73
CA ASP A 12 -84.77 -68.75 20.15
C ASP A 12 -84.06 -68.38 18.85
N MET A 13 -84.66 -67.49 18.04
CA MET A 13 -84.06 -66.97 16.81
C MET A 13 -82.83 -66.11 17.12
N LEU A 14 -82.91 -65.23 18.14
CA LEU A 14 -81.78 -64.42 18.58
C LEU A 14 -80.62 -65.30 19.06
N GLU A 15 -80.91 -66.34 19.84
CA GLU A 15 -79.91 -67.27 20.35
C GLU A 15 -79.25 -68.09 19.24
N HIS A 16 -80.05 -68.56 18.27
CA HIS A 16 -79.54 -69.23 17.08
C HIS A 16 -78.60 -68.32 16.28
N LEU A 17 -79.01 -67.07 15.99
CA LEU A 17 -78.19 -66.11 15.25
C LEU A 17 -76.87 -65.77 15.96
N VAL A 18 -76.90 -65.56 17.27
CA VAL A 18 -75.68 -65.33 18.07
C VAL A 18 -74.72 -66.52 17.95
N ASN A 19 -75.21 -67.75 18.00
CA ASN A 19 -74.37 -68.95 17.94
C ASN A 19 -73.79 -69.20 16.55
N VAL A 20 -74.55 -68.91 15.49
CA VAL A 20 -74.07 -69.02 14.11
C VAL A 20 -73.01 -67.96 13.81
N ILE A 21 -73.30 -66.69 14.09
CA ILE A 21 -72.41 -65.57 13.75
C ILE A 21 -71.11 -65.61 14.58
N ALA A 22 -71.18 -66.00 15.86
CA ALA A 22 -70.00 -66.14 16.70
C ALA A 22 -69.22 -67.46 16.47
N SER A 23 -69.64 -68.33 15.55
CA SER A 23 -68.93 -69.57 15.28
C SER A 23 -67.64 -69.32 14.49
N ASN A 24 -66.58 -70.08 14.78
CA ASN A 24 -65.32 -70.03 14.02
C ASN A 24 -65.54 -70.27 12.52
N ARG A 25 -66.52 -71.12 12.17
CA ARG A 25 -66.87 -71.39 10.77
C ARG A 25 -67.36 -70.14 10.05
N PHE A 26 -68.22 -69.35 10.69
CA PHE A 26 -68.75 -68.12 10.11
C PHE A 26 -67.68 -67.02 10.06
N LEU A 27 -66.93 -66.83 11.15
CA LEU A 27 -65.86 -65.82 11.25
C LEU A 27 -64.72 -66.06 10.24
N ASN A 28 -64.38 -67.33 9.97
CA ASN A 28 -63.37 -67.70 8.98
C ASN A 28 -63.94 -67.86 7.55
N LYS A 29 -65.19 -67.47 7.31
CA LYS A 29 -65.87 -67.56 5.99
C LYS A 29 -65.88 -68.98 5.39
N GLN A 30 -65.93 -70.02 6.21
CA GLN A 30 -65.86 -71.41 5.79
C GLN A 30 -67.26 -71.95 5.38
N GLY A 31 -67.62 -71.71 4.11
CA GLY A 31 -68.83 -72.23 3.44
C GLY A 31 -68.55 -73.41 2.50
N LEU A 32 -69.60 -74.08 2.00
CA LEU A 32 -69.45 -74.94 0.82
C LEU A 32 -69.04 -74.04 -0.36
N GLY A 33 -67.83 -74.22 -0.88
CA GLY A 33 -67.33 -73.43 -2.03
C GLY A 33 -66.61 -72.12 -1.67
N ASN A 34 -66.23 -71.87 -0.41
CA ASN A 34 -65.56 -70.63 0.05
C ASN A 34 -66.37 -69.32 -0.14
N GLU A 35 -67.68 -69.40 -0.38
CA GLU A 35 -68.55 -68.22 -0.44
C GLU A 35 -69.06 -67.81 0.95
N VAL A 36 -69.14 -66.50 1.19
CA VAL A 36 -69.75 -65.94 2.41
C VAL A 36 -71.26 -66.14 2.32
N PRO A 37 -71.91 -66.86 3.25
CA PRO A 37 -73.35 -67.05 3.18
C PRO A 37 -74.07 -65.73 3.48
N PHE A 38 -74.76 -65.16 2.50
CA PHE A 38 -75.68 -64.05 2.70
C PHE A 38 -77.04 -64.59 3.15
N PHE A 39 -77.48 -64.21 4.35
CA PHE A 39 -78.79 -64.59 4.87
C PHE A 39 -79.71 -63.37 4.83
N ILE A 40 -80.68 -63.39 3.91
CA ILE A 40 -81.79 -62.44 3.91
C ILE A 40 -82.92 -63.09 4.72
N CYS A 41 -83.24 -62.50 5.86
CA CYS A 41 -84.38 -62.91 6.70
C CYS A 41 -85.55 -61.93 6.48
N PRO A 42 -86.43 -62.17 5.50
CA PRO A 42 -87.58 -61.30 5.27
C PRO A 42 -88.54 -61.38 6.47
N TYR A 43 -89.14 -60.25 6.84
CA TYR A 43 -90.13 -60.17 7.91
C TYR A 43 -91.31 -59.26 7.48
N PRO A 44 -92.54 -59.53 7.96
CA PRO A 44 -93.70 -58.66 7.71
C PRO A 44 -93.49 -57.24 8.28
N PRO A 45 -93.95 -56.17 7.61
CA PRO A 45 -93.70 -54.78 8.05
C PRO A 45 -94.22 -54.47 9.46
N GLU A 46 -95.29 -55.14 9.91
CA GLU A 46 -95.82 -55.06 11.28
C GLU A 46 -94.81 -55.49 12.37
N ASN A 47 -93.82 -56.30 12.03
CA ASN A 47 -92.78 -56.78 12.93
C ASN A 47 -91.50 -55.92 12.93
N ALA A 48 -91.45 -54.83 12.14
CA ALA A 48 -90.24 -54.01 11.97
C ALA A 48 -89.65 -53.50 13.29
N ASN A 49 -90.50 -52.98 14.19
CA ASN A 49 -90.06 -52.47 15.49
C ASN A 49 -89.48 -53.58 16.38
N GLN A 50 -90.02 -54.79 16.31
CA GLN A 50 -89.55 -55.93 17.10
C GLN A 50 -88.25 -56.51 16.53
N ILE A 51 -88.12 -56.55 15.20
CA ILE A 51 -86.87 -56.94 14.52
C ILE A 51 -85.75 -55.93 14.78
N ALA A 52 -86.05 -54.62 14.78
CA ALA A 52 -85.08 -53.59 15.13
C ALA A 52 -84.52 -53.79 16.56
N ARG A 53 -85.40 -54.11 17.53
CA ARG A 53 -84.98 -54.44 18.90
C ARG A 53 -84.12 -55.71 18.96
N ILE A 54 -84.49 -56.77 18.22
CA ILE A 54 -83.70 -58.00 18.17
C ILE A 54 -82.34 -57.77 17.52
N ARG A 55 -82.26 -56.95 16.47
CA ARG A 55 -81.00 -56.56 15.82
C ARG A 55 -80.08 -55.86 16.81
N GLN A 56 -80.61 -54.93 17.60
CA GLN A 56 -79.85 -54.25 18.66
C GLN A 56 -79.39 -55.22 19.78
N GLN A 57 -80.25 -56.16 20.18
CA GLN A 57 -79.89 -57.19 21.16
C GLN A 57 -78.84 -58.18 20.62
N LEU A 58 -78.90 -58.50 19.33
CA LEU A 58 -77.95 -59.37 18.62
C LEU A 58 -76.57 -58.70 18.59
N ALA A 59 -76.51 -57.45 18.14
CA ALA A 59 -75.33 -56.59 18.18
C ALA A 59 -74.66 -56.60 19.56
N ASN A 60 -75.40 -56.24 20.62
CA ASN A 60 -74.87 -56.18 21.99
C ASN A 60 -74.35 -57.53 22.50
N ARG A 61 -74.95 -58.66 22.08
CA ARG A 61 -74.50 -60.01 22.47
C ARG A 61 -73.26 -60.46 21.70
N LEU A 62 -73.15 -60.09 20.43
CA LEU A 62 -72.00 -60.39 19.59
C LEU A 62 -70.77 -59.62 20.03
N GLU A 63 -70.93 -58.34 20.37
CA GLU A 63 -69.86 -57.50 20.91
C GLU A 63 -69.30 -58.06 22.22
N LYS A 64 -70.17 -58.52 23.14
CA LYS A 64 -69.76 -59.23 24.36
C LYS A 64 -69.01 -60.54 24.11
N LYS A 65 -69.18 -61.14 22.93
CA LYS A 65 -68.44 -62.34 22.49
C LYS A 65 -67.18 -61.98 21.68
N GLY A 66 -66.82 -60.70 21.57
CA GLY A 66 -65.65 -60.23 20.83
C GLY A 66 -65.84 -60.19 19.31
N VAL A 67 -67.08 -60.31 18.80
CA VAL A 67 -67.37 -60.22 17.37
C VAL A 67 -67.67 -58.76 17.03
N GLN A 68 -66.77 -58.14 16.27
CA GLN A 68 -66.96 -56.78 15.75
C GLN A 68 -67.87 -56.82 14.52
N TYR A 69 -68.83 -55.91 14.46
CA TYR A 69 -69.70 -55.69 13.31
C TYR A 69 -69.67 -54.21 12.93
N LEU A 70 -69.91 -53.91 11.65
CA LEU A 70 -70.05 -52.55 11.14
C LEU A 70 -71.53 -52.30 10.85
N THR A 71 -72.04 -51.18 11.32
CA THR A 71 -73.36 -50.66 10.90
C THR A 71 -73.31 -50.22 9.43
N ASP A 72 -74.48 -50.07 8.80
CA ASP A 72 -74.56 -49.58 7.42
C ASP A 72 -73.89 -48.20 7.30
N GLU A 73 -74.11 -47.31 8.27
CA GLU A 73 -73.46 -46.00 8.37
C GLU A 73 -71.92 -46.09 8.50
N GLU A 74 -71.40 -46.97 9.36
CA GLU A 74 -69.95 -47.19 9.48
C GLU A 74 -69.33 -47.81 8.23
N LYS A 75 -70.07 -48.68 7.53
CA LYS A 75 -69.63 -49.33 6.30
C LYS A 75 -69.56 -48.32 5.15
N ASP A 76 -70.55 -47.44 5.04
CA ASP A 76 -70.56 -46.36 4.05
C ASP A 76 -69.37 -45.43 4.29
N ILE A 77 -69.14 -45.01 5.54
CA ILE A 77 -67.96 -44.20 5.93
C ILE A 77 -66.64 -44.91 5.61
N GLU A 78 -66.51 -46.21 5.89
CA GLU A 78 -65.32 -47.00 5.53
C GLU A 78 -65.08 -47.06 4.01
N GLN A 79 -66.14 -47.15 3.21
CA GLN A 79 -66.01 -47.12 1.75
C GLN A 79 -65.60 -45.73 1.26
N GLU A 80 -66.15 -44.66 1.84
CA GLU A 80 -65.77 -43.30 1.51
C GLU A 80 -64.31 -42.97 1.89
N ILE A 81 -63.85 -43.43 3.06
CA ILE A 81 -62.43 -43.30 3.46
C ILE A 81 -61.52 -43.98 2.43
N LYS A 82 -61.86 -45.21 2.00
CA LYS A 82 -61.06 -45.96 1.01
C LYS A 82 -61.04 -45.28 -0.36
N ASN A 83 -62.13 -44.64 -0.74
CA ASN A 83 -62.27 -43.91 -2.00
C ASN A 83 -61.70 -42.48 -1.93
N THR A 84 -61.18 -42.05 -0.77
CA THR A 84 -60.57 -40.73 -0.63
C THR A 84 -59.23 -40.70 -1.38
N GLU A 85 -59.13 -39.82 -2.38
CA GLU A 85 -57.93 -39.67 -3.20
C GLU A 85 -56.79 -38.98 -2.43
N ILE A 86 -55.60 -39.58 -2.51
CA ILE A 86 -54.38 -39.09 -1.86
C ILE A 86 -53.24 -39.04 -2.86
N GLU A 87 -52.56 -37.91 -2.87
CA GLU A 87 -51.34 -37.71 -3.62
C GLU A 87 -50.14 -38.30 -2.88
N GLN A 88 -49.17 -38.83 -3.64
CA GLN A 88 -47.94 -39.39 -3.07
C GLN A 88 -47.13 -38.34 -2.30
N SER A 89 -47.16 -37.08 -2.74
CA SER A 89 -46.56 -35.92 -2.06
C SER A 89 -47.04 -35.77 -0.62
N GLU A 90 -48.36 -35.92 -0.36
CA GLU A 90 -48.92 -35.81 0.99
C GLU A 90 -48.39 -36.90 1.94
N VAL A 91 -48.08 -38.08 1.40
CA VAL A 91 -47.51 -39.21 2.16
C VAL A 91 -46.04 -38.98 2.45
N SER A 92 -45.28 -38.54 1.44
CA SER A 92 -43.87 -38.16 1.56
C SER A 92 -43.68 -37.04 2.57
N ASP A 93 -44.54 -36.02 2.54
CA ASP A 93 -44.55 -34.90 3.49
C ASP A 93 -44.77 -35.38 4.93
N GLU A 94 -45.67 -36.34 5.15
CA GLU A 94 -45.91 -36.87 6.49
C GLU A 94 -44.73 -37.70 6.99
N LEU A 95 -44.16 -38.55 6.14
CA LEU A 95 -42.99 -39.36 6.47
C LEU A 95 -41.79 -38.47 6.83
N GLN A 96 -41.51 -37.45 6.03
CA GLN A 96 -40.47 -36.46 6.28
C GLN A 96 -40.68 -35.77 7.64
N LYS A 97 -41.90 -35.32 7.95
CA LYS A 97 -42.21 -34.70 9.26
C LYS A 97 -41.95 -35.65 10.42
N ILE A 98 -42.35 -36.91 10.32
CA ILE A 98 -42.11 -37.89 11.39
C ILE A 98 -40.59 -38.08 11.59
N ILE A 99 -39.83 -38.29 10.51
CA ILE A 99 -38.39 -38.55 10.62
C ILE A 99 -37.64 -37.32 11.15
N PHE A 100 -37.80 -36.16 10.54
CA PHE A 100 -36.99 -34.99 10.89
C PHE A 100 -37.48 -34.29 12.17
N ASP A 101 -38.79 -34.13 12.34
CA ASP A 101 -39.31 -33.34 13.47
C ASP A 101 -39.50 -34.19 14.74
N GLN A 102 -39.74 -35.50 14.61
CA GLN A 102 -40.05 -36.36 15.78
C GLN A 102 -38.97 -37.38 16.12
N ILE A 103 -38.14 -37.84 15.17
CA ILE A 103 -37.06 -38.79 15.43
C ILE A 103 -35.74 -38.06 15.57
N ILE A 104 -35.30 -37.33 14.54
CA ILE A 104 -34.03 -36.58 14.57
C ILE A 104 -34.12 -35.36 15.49
N ARG A 105 -35.26 -34.64 15.48
CA ARG A 105 -35.59 -33.51 16.38
C ARG A 105 -34.60 -32.33 16.36
N GLN A 106 -33.72 -32.28 15.36
CA GLN A 106 -32.68 -31.26 15.24
C GLN A 106 -32.71 -30.67 13.84
N SER A 107 -32.42 -29.38 13.73
CA SER A 107 -32.21 -28.69 12.45
C SER A 107 -30.74 -28.40 12.17
N LYS A 108 -29.90 -28.57 13.20
CA LYS A 108 -28.45 -28.42 13.16
C LYS A 108 -27.83 -29.48 14.06
N ILE A 109 -26.69 -30.02 13.65
CA ILE A 109 -25.95 -31.02 14.42
C ILE A 109 -24.61 -30.41 14.84
N ARG A 110 -24.31 -30.51 16.13
CA ARG A 110 -23.04 -30.02 16.68
C ARG A 110 -21.94 -31.04 16.42
N HIS A 111 -20.89 -30.60 15.74
CA HIS A 111 -19.69 -31.42 15.55
C HIS A 111 -18.89 -31.50 16.86
N GLU A 112 -18.52 -32.70 17.28
CA GLU A 112 -17.91 -32.94 18.58
C GLU A 112 -16.54 -32.27 18.75
N GLU A 113 -15.70 -32.29 17.72
CA GLU A 113 -14.35 -31.76 17.76
C GLU A 113 -14.33 -30.23 17.61
N SER A 114 -14.95 -29.70 16.55
CA SER A 114 -14.97 -28.25 16.28
C SER A 114 -15.93 -27.45 17.16
N LYS A 115 -16.83 -28.12 17.89
CA LYS A 115 -17.90 -27.52 18.71
C LYS A 115 -18.87 -26.60 17.96
N ARG A 116 -18.84 -26.58 16.62
CA ARG A 116 -19.72 -25.81 15.73
C ARG A 116 -21.01 -26.57 15.41
N ASP A 117 -22.11 -25.83 15.28
CA ASP A 117 -23.39 -26.35 14.79
C ASP A 117 -23.48 -26.23 13.27
N TYR A 118 -23.69 -27.35 12.59
CA TYR A 118 -23.86 -27.42 11.14
C TYR A 118 -25.34 -27.62 10.80
N PRO A 119 -26.00 -26.68 10.09
CA PRO A 119 -27.34 -26.90 9.57
C PRO A 119 -27.31 -27.91 8.42
N PHE A 120 -28.42 -28.63 8.23
CA PHE A 120 -28.53 -29.61 7.15
C PHE A 120 -29.85 -29.49 6.37
N SER A 121 -29.77 -29.80 5.08
CA SER A 121 -30.91 -29.94 4.18
C SER A 121 -31.66 -31.23 4.49
N ARG A 122 -32.99 -31.16 4.53
CA ARG A 122 -33.86 -32.32 4.73
C ARG A 122 -34.26 -32.85 3.36
N LYS A 123 -33.92 -34.10 3.04
CA LYS A 123 -34.26 -34.73 1.77
C LYS A 123 -34.92 -36.09 2.00
N LEU A 124 -35.87 -36.44 1.15
CA LEU A 124 -36.52 -37.75 1.08
C LEU A 124 -36.59 -38.15 -0.38
N ASP A 125 -35.99 -39.27 -0.74
CA ASP A 125 -35.91 -39.76 -2.13
C ASP A 125 -35.45 -38.66 -3.11
N ASP A 126 -34.36 -37.97 -2.76
CA ASP A 126 -33.76 -36.84 -3.49
C ASP A 126 -34.62 -35.55 -3.54
N GLN A 127 -35.88 -35.61 -3.12
CA GLN A 127 -36.73 -34.43 -2.99
C GLN A 127 -36.34 -33.63 -1.75
N GLN A 128 -36.12 -32.33 -1.93
CA GLN A 128 -35.74 -31.42 -0.86
C GLN A 128 -36.94 -30.77 -0.15
N PHE A 129 -36.84 -30.67 1.18
CA PHE A 129 -37.83 -30.06 2.05
C PHE A 129 -37.21 -28.94 2.89
N GLY A 130 -37.82 -27.76 2.86
CA GLY A 130 -37.39 -26.61 3.65
C GLY A 130 -36.23 -25.84 3.04
N ARG A 131 -35.30 -25.37 3.88
CA ARG A 131 -34.16 -24.55 3.44
C ARG A 131 -33.02 -25.41 2.93
N ASP A 132 -32.31 -24.87 1.95
CA ASP A 132 -31.10 -25.46 1.42
C ASP A 132 -29.86 -25.06 2.21
N HIS A 133 -29.00 -26.04 2.42
CA HIS A 133 -27.78 -26.02 3.21
C HIS A 133 -26.71 -26.87 2.52
N GLU A 134 -25.44 -26.57 2.83
CA GLU A 134 -24.28 -27.19 2.17
C GLU A 134 -24.15 -28.70 2.44
N LEU A 135 -24.67 -29.16 3.58
CA LEU A 135 -24.76 -30.56 3.98
C LEU A 135 -26.22 -31.00 3.99
N GLY A 136 -26.52 -32.26 3.69
CA GLY A 136 -27.87 -32.79 3.74
C GLY A 136 -27.99 -34.16 4.40
N ILE A 137 -29.20 -34.48 4.84
CA ILE A 137 -29.60 -35.83 5.21
C ILE A 137 -30.68 -36.25 4.22
N ASN A 138 -30.38 -37.26 3.42
CA ASN A 138 -31.27 -37.82 2.41
C ASN A 138 -31.77 -39.18 2.86
N VAL A 139 -33.07 -39.27 3.16
CA VAL A 139 -33.71 -40.51 3.54
C VAL A 139 -34.14 -41.24 2.27
N ILE A 140 -33.61 -42.44 2.05
CA ILE A 140 -33.95 -43.26 0.89
C ILE A 140 -34.97 -44.31 1.31
N THR A 141 -36.16 -44.24 0.73
CA THR A 141 -37.27 -45.17 0.98
C THR A 141 -37.22 -46.36 0.01
N PRO A 142 -37.97 -47.44 0.29
CA PRO A 142 -38.08 -48.59 -0.60
C PRO A 142 -38.63 -48.30 -2.01
N PHE A 143 -39.19 -47.10 -2.25
CA PHE A 143 -39.73 -46.71 -3.55
C PHE A 143 -38.76 -45.89 -4.40
N HIS A 144 -37.58 -45.59 -3.88
CA HIS A 144 -36.55 -44.92 -4.65
C HIS A 144 -36.13 -45.76 -5.87
N GLU A 145 -35.88 -45.11 -7.02
CA GLU A 145 -35.60 -45.78 -8.30
C GLU A 145 -34.45 -46.80 -8.20
N HIS A 146 -33.48 -46.52 -7.33
CA HIS A 146 -32.28 -47.33 -7.17
C HIS A 146 -32.24 -48.15 -5.87
N PHE A 147 -33.34 -48.25 -5.12
CA PHE A 147 -33.39 -48.89 -3.81
C PHE A 147 -32.80 -50.31 -3.78
N GLU A 148 -33.14 -51.15 -4.77
CA GLU A 148 -32.71 -52.55 -4.83
C GLU A 148 -31.22 -52.74 -5.17
N ASN A 149 -30.56 -51.71 -5.71
CA ASN A 149 -29.18 -51.80 -6.15
C ASN A 149 -28.26 -50.95 -5.26
N GLU A 150 -27.86 -51.55 -4.14
CA GLU A 150 -26.99 -50.94 -3.13
C GLU A 150 -25.71 -50.34 -3.75
N LYS A 151 -25.10 -51.01 -4.74
CA LYS A 151 -23.89 -50.49 -5.43
C LYS A 151 -24.17 -49.19 -6.19
N LEU A 152 -25.33 -49.07 -6.83
CA LEU A 152 -25.71 -47.84 -7.52
C LEU A 152 -26.00 -46.72 -6.53
N LEU A 153 -26.68 -47.00 -5.41
CA LEU A 153 -26.92 -46.01 -4.35
C LEU A 153 -25.61 -45.47 -3.76
N VAL A 154 -24.66 -46.36 -3.48
CA VAL A 154 -23.34 -45.96 -2.97
C VAL A 154 -22.58 -45.10 -4.00
N ASN A 155 -22.59 -45.50 -5.27
CA ASN A 155 -21.97 -44.68 -6.34
C ASN A 155 -22.69 -43.34 -6.54
N HIS A 156 -24.02 -43.31 -6.38
CA HIS A 156 -24.83 -42.10 -6.48
C HIS A 156 -24.48 -41.11 -5.37
N SER A 157 -24.34 -41.61 -4.14
CA SER A 157 -23.84 -40.84 -2.99
C SER A 157 -22.47 -40.22 -3.28
N ALA A 158 -21.50 -40.96 -3.82
CA ALA A 158 -20.17 -40.38 -4.12
C ALA A 158 -20.19 -39.34 -5.27
N THR A 159 -20.98 -39.58 -6.31
CA THR A 159 -20.84 -38.85 -7.59
C THR A 159 -21.75 -37.63 -7.68
N TYR A 160 -23.01 -37.77 -7.27
CA TYR A 160 -24.03 -36.74 -7.45
C TYR A 160 -24.36 -36.02 -6.14
N HIS A 161 -24.21 -36.71 -5.01
CA HIS A 161 -24.60 -36.21 -3.70
C HIS A 161 -23.52 -36.42 -2.62
N PRO A 162 -22.25 -36.01 -2.86
CA PRO A 162 -21.15 -36.28 -1.93
C PRO A 162 -21.34 -35.63 -0.56
N ASP A 163 -22.15 -34.57 -0.51
CA ASP A 163 -22.41 -33.75 0.67
C ASP A 163 -23.70 -34.14 1.41
N ASP A 164 -24.38 -35.20 0.96
CA ASP A 164 -25.57 -35.74 1.60
C ASP A 164 -25.26 -37.08 2.28
N MET A 165 -25.69 -37.22 3.54
CA MET A 165 -25.74 -38.52 4.21
C MET A 165 -26.98 -39.27 3.75
N PHE A 166 -26.79 -40.45 3.17
CA PHE A 166 -27.88 -41.32 2.76
C PHE A 166 -28.28 -42.22 3.93
N LEU A 167 -29.54 -42.09 4.34
CA LEU A 167 -30.17 -42.94 5.35
C LEU A 167 -31.11 -43.91 4.62
N VAL A 168 -30.61 -45.09 4.29
CA VAL A 168 -31.34 -46.10 3.51
C VAL A 168 -32.21 -46.94 4.45
N LEU A 169 -33.53 -46.74 4.39
CA LEU A 169 -34.48 -47.45 5.23
C LEU A 169 -34.58 -48.93 4.82
N PRO A 170 -34.80 -49.86 5.76
CA PRO A 170 -35.06 -51.26 5.42
C PRO A 170 -36.41 -51.40 4.69
N SER A 171 -36.52 -52.42 3.84
CA SER A 171 -37.77 -52.73 3.15
C SER A 171 -38.88 -53.14 4.13
N ASP A 172 -39.97 -52.39 4.18
CA ASP A 172 -41.20 -52.76 4.88
C ASP A 172 -42.42 -52.50 4.01
N ALA A 173 -43.03 -53.59 3.55
CA ALA A 173 -44.21 -53.55 2.68
C ALA A 173 -45.44 -52.95 3.36
N ARG A 174 -45.49 -52.92 4.70
CA ARG A 174 -46.66 -52.44 5.46
C ARG A 174 -46.56 -50.97 5.84
N LEU A 175 -45.36 -50.45 6.08
CA LEU A 175 -45.17 -49.07 6.55
C LEU A 175 -45.90 -48.07 5.64
N MET A 176 -45.67 -48.17 4.33
CA MET A 176 -46.19 -47.22 3.37
C MET A 176 -47.69 -47.37 3.15
N HIS A 177 -48.21 -48.59 3.22
CA HIS A 177 -49.66 -48.83 3.21
C HIS A 177 -50.31 -48.21 4.45
N ASP A 178 -49.74 -48.42 5.64
CA ASP A 178 -50.29 -47.90 6.90
C ASP A 178 -50.26 -46.36 6.92
N LEU A 179 -49.20 -45.73 6.39
CA LEU A 179 -49.07 -44.29 6.17
C LEU A 179 -50.13 -43.76 5.20
N TRP A 180 -50.36 -44.47 4.09
CA TRP A 180 -51.37 -44.09 3.10
C TRP A 180 -52.77 -44.11 3.71
N VAL A 181 -53.15 -45.20 4.39
CA VAL A 181 -54.45 -45.30 5.06
C VAL A 181 -54.60 -44.29 6.20
N TYR A 182 -53.51 -43.97 6.92
CA TYR A 182 -53.51 -42.92 7.92
C TYR A 182 -53.89 -41.56 7.31
N LYS A 183 -53.22 -41.17 6.21
CA LYS A 183 -53.53 -39.91 5.52
C LYS A 183 -54.93 -39.93 4.94
N GLN A 184 -55.41 -41.08 4.42
CA GLN A 184 -56.77 -41.20 3.87
C GLN A 184 -57.81 -40.89 4.94
N THR A 185 -57.65 -41.54 6.08
CA THR A 185 -58.54 -41.38 7.24
C THR A 185 -58.46 -39.94 7.77
N GLU A 186 -57.27 -39.35 7.87
CA GLU A 186 -57.08 -37.96 8.31
C GLU A 186 -57.75 -36.95 7.35
N LYS A 187 -57.54 -37.11 6.05
CA LYS A 187 -58.09 -36.22 5.00
C LYS A 187 -59.60 -36.28 4.98
N TYR A 188 -60.16 -37.49 5.02
CA TYR A 188 -61.61 -37.71 5.07
C TYR A 188 -62.23 -37.10 6.34
N ILE A 189 -61.65 -37.36 7.52
CA ILE A 189 -62.14 -36.80 8.79
C ILE A 189 -62.10 -35.27 8.76
N ARG A 190 -60.99 -34.68 8.28
CA ARG A 190 -60.84 -33.23 8.18
C ARG A 190 -61.89 -32.59 7.26
N GLN A 191 -62.26 -33.25 6.17
CA GLN A 191 -63.27 -32.75 5.23
C GLN A 191 -64.70 -32.92 5.77
N ASN A 192 -64.93 -33.94 6.58
CA ASN A 192 -66.27 -34.31 7.05
C ASN A 192 -66.59 -33.84 8.48
N ILE A 193 -65.64 -33.37 9.29
CA ILE A 193 -65.98 -32.77 10.59
C ILE A 193 -66.71 -31.43 10.35
N SER A 194 -68.04 -31.43 10.52
CA SER A 194 -68.89 -30.23 10.44
C SER A 194 -69.92 -30.21 11.57
N ALA A 195 -70.24 -29.03 12.10
CA ALA A 195 -71.16 -28.86 13.23
C ALA A 195 -72.62 -29.26 12.93
N THR A 196 -72.98 -29.45 11.65
CA THR A 196 -74.34 -29.74 11.16
C THR A 196 -74.63 -31.24 10.95
N GLN A 197 -73.70 -32.13 11.31
CA GLN A 197 -73.87 -33.57 11.09
C GLN A 197 -74.76 -34.25 12.14
N ALA A 198 -75.35 -35.38 11.75
CA ALA A 198 -76.06 -36.26 12.66
C ALA A 198 -75.13 -36.76 13.78
N GLU A 199 -75.67 -36.87 15.00
CA GLU A 199 -74.91 -37.25 16.20
C GLU A 199 -74.28 -38.64 16.06
N THR A 200 -74.89 -39.57 15.30
CA THR A 200 -74.35 -40.90 15.00
C THR A 200 -73.11 -40.83 14.11
N THR A 201 -73.17 -40.10 13.00
CA THR A 201 -72.02 -39.86 12.10
C THR A 201 -70.86 -39.21 12.85
N ARG A 202 -71.16 -38.23 13.70
CA ARG A 202 -70.15 -37.57 14.52
C ARG A 202 -69.44 -38.56 15.46
N HIS A 203 -70.18 -39.40 16.17
CA HIS A 203 -69.60 -40.43 17.04
C HIS A 203 -68.71 -41.41 16.26
N ILE A 204 -69.12 -41.82 15.06
CA ILE A 204 -68.33 -42.71 14.20
C ILE A 204 -67.02 -42.01 13.76
N LEU A 205 -67.08 -40.74 13.33
CA LEU A 205 -65.90 -39.96 12.97
C LEU A 205 -64.94 -39.78 14.16
N ASP A 206 -65.45 -39.52 15.35
CA ASP A 206 -64.63 -39.40 16.57
C ASP A 206 -63.94 -40.73 16.90
N GLN A 207 -64.65 -41.86 16.80
CA GLN A 207 -64.07 -43.18 16.97
C GLN A 207 -63.00 -43.50 15.91
N LYS A 208 -63.25 -43.16 14.64
CA LYS A 208 -62.26 -43.30 13.55
C LYS A 208 -61.04 -42.42 13.79
N ASN A 209 -61.23 -41.20 14.29
CA ASN A 209 -60.14 -40.31 14.66
C ASN A 209 -59.28 -40.91 15.78
N SER A 210 -59.89 -41.45 16.83
CA SER A 210 -59.16 -42.16 17.90
C SER A 210 -58.38 -43.37 17.36
N GLN A 211 -58.97 -44.18 16.48
CA GLN A 211 -58.26 -45.28 15.82
C GLN A 211 -57.09 -44.77 14.96
N ASN A 212 -57.27 -43.65 14.27
CA ASN A 212 -56.23 -43.05 13.44
C ASN A 212 -55.08 -42.47 14.29
N GLN A 213 -55.38 -41.92 15.47
CA GLN A 213 -54.37 -41.48 16.44
C GLN A 213 -53.55 -42.65 16.99
N SER A 214 -54.18 -43.78 17.32
CA SER A 214 -53.46 -44.99 17.72
C SER A 214 -52.57 -45.51 16.58
N ARG A 215 -53.09 -45.56 15.35
CA ARG A 215 -52.31 -45.93 14.15
C ARG A 215 -51.11 -45.02 13.94
N TYR A 216 -51.28 -43.71 14.16
CA TYR A 216 -50.19 -42.75 14.10
C TYR A 216 -49.11 -43.03 15.15
N GLY A 217 -49.50 -43.41 16.37
CA GLY A 217 -48.57 -43.84 17.41
C GLY A 217 -47.77 -45.09 17.00
N GLU A 218 -48.42 -46.09 16.43
CA GLU A 218 -47.76 -47.30 15.91
C GLU A 218 -46.83 -47.00 14.73
N LEU A 219 -47.25 -46.13 13.81
CA LEU A 219 -46.44 -45.66 12.69
C LEU A 219 -45.15 -44.99 13.17
N LYS A 220 -45.21 -44.14 14.19
CA LYS A 220 -44.01 -43.50 14.77
C LYS A 220 -43.02 -44.52 15.31
N ILE A 221 -43.51 -45.51 16.08
CA ILE A 221 -42.67 -46.56 16.66
C ILE A 221 -42.00 -47.35 15.54
N ARG A 222 -42.74 -47.71 14.49
CA ARG A 222 -42.22 -48.45 13.34
C ARG A 222 -41.20 -47.65 12.54
N ILE A 223 -41.46 -46.37 12.24
CA ILE A 223 -40.50 -45.51 11.54
C ILE A 223 -39.25 -45.30 12.38
N GLN A 224 -39.38 -45.16 13.70
CA GLN A 224 -38.23 -45.08 14.60
C GLN A 224 -37.37 -46.35 14.55
N ASP A 225 -37.99 -47.54 14.54
CA ASP A 225 -37.28 -48.81 14.35
C ASP A 225 -36.60 -48.90 12.98
N GLN A 226 -37.27 -48.45 11.91
CA GLN A 226 -36.67 -48.41 10.58
C GLN A 226 -35.45 -47.51 10.49
N VAL A 227 -35.53 -46.29 11.04
CA VAL A 227 -34.39 -45.35 11.10
C VAL A 227 -33.27 -45.95 11.97
N SER A 228 -33.62 -46.61 13.08
CA SER A 228 -32.67 -47.28 13.95
C SER A 228 -31.94 -48.44 13.26
N ASN A 229 -32.56 -49.08 12.27
CA ASN A 229 -32.00 -50.21 11.50
C ASN A 229 -31.53 -49.80 10.09
N ALA A 230 -31.58 -48.52 9.75
CA ALA A 230 -31.19 -48.03 8.44
C ALA A 230 -29.68 -48.16 8.21
N ASN A 231 -29.31 -48.40 6.94
CA ASN A 231 -27.91 -48.35 6.50
C ASN A 231 -27.55 -46.90 6.22
N ILE A 232 -26.39 -46.47 6.72
CA ILE A 232 -25.88 -45.12 6.51
C ILE A 232 -24.77 -45.18 5.48
N VAL A 233 -24.88 -44.34 4.45
CA VAL A 233 -23.88 -44.19 3.39
C VAL A 233 -23.47 -42.73 3.30
N VAL A 234 -22.16 -42.47 3.26
CA VAL A 234 -21.58 -41.13 3.21
C VAL A 234 -20.45 -41.15 2.19
N ALA A 235 -20.45 -40.21 1.24
CA ALA A 235 -19.42 -40.06 0.21
C ALA A 235 -19.03 -41.39 -0.51
N GLY A 236 -19.99 -42.29 -0.69
CA GLY A 236 -19.77 -43.61 -1.31
C GLY A 236 -19.14 -44.68 -0.41
N GLU A 237 -19.12 -44.48 0.90
CA GLU A 237 -18.73 -45.50 1.87
C GLU A 237 -19.89 -45.83 2.80
N ARG A 238 -20.08 -47.12 3.09
CA ARG A 238 -21.07 -47.58 4.08
C ARG A 238 -20.48 -47.45 5.47
N ILE A 239 -21.19 -46.74 6.35
CA ILE A 239 -20.76 -46.52 7.73
C ILE A 239 -21.50 -47.47 8.67
N ASP A 240 -20.75 -48.38 9.27
CA ASP A 240 -21.25 -49.28 10.30
C ASP A 240 -21.19 -48.60 11.68
N LEU A 241 -22.22 -47.82 11.97
CA LEU A 241 -22.52 -47.35 13.33
C LEU A 241 -23.34 -48.45 13.99
N GLY A 242 -22.79 -49.11 15.01
CA GLY A 242 -23.44 -50.23 15.71
C GLY A 242 -24.84 -49.95 16.26
N PHE A 243 -25.38 -50.86 17.08
CA PHE A 243 -26.72 -50.71 17.62
C PHE A 243 -26.84 -49.48 18.53
N GLY A 244 -27.89 -48.68 18.33
CA GLY A 244 -28.15 -47.47 19.11
C GLY A 244 -29.47 -46.83 18.72
N ASP A 245 -29.91 -45.83 19.47
CA ASP A 245 -31.14 -45.09 19.17
C ASP A 245 -31.05 -44.37 17.81
N ALA A 246 -32.20 -44.28 17.14
CA ALA A 246 -32.36 -43.69 15.81
C ALA A 246 -31.76 -42.27 15.71
N GLN A 247 -31.93 -41.44 16.75
CA GLN A 247 -31.40 -40.09 16.77
C GLN A 247 -29.87 -40.10 16.83
N THR A 248 -29.30 -40.86 17.77
CA THR A 248 -27.85 -40.95 17.98
C THR A 248 -27.13 -41.51 16.76
N ARG A 249 -27.67 -42.55 16.11
CA ARG A 249 -27.10 -43.10 14.87
C ARG A 249 -27.08 -42.06 13.75
N SER A 250 -28.17 -41.32 13.58
CA SER A 250 -28.26 -40.25 12.58
C SER A 250 -27.26 -39.12 12.84
N ILE A 251 -27.09 -38.72 14.11
CA ILE A 251 -26.11 -37.69 14.52
C ILE A 251 -24.68 -38.16 14.24
N ASN A 252 -24.34 -39.38 14.64
CA ASN A 252 -23.00 -39.94 14.45
C ASN A 252 -22.67 -40.13 12.96
N GLY A 253 -23.65 -40.52 12.14
CA GLY A 253 -23.49 -40.59 10.69
C GLY A 253 -23.23 -39.21 10.08
N PHE A 254 -23.95 -38.20 10.56
CA PHE A 254 -23.76 -36.83 10.10
C PHE A 254 -22.40 -36.25 10.54
N GLN A 255 -21.87 -36.63 11.71
CA GLN A 255 -20.50 -36.28 12.09
C GLN A 255 -19.47 -36.81 11.09
N LYS A 256 -19.64 -38.05 10.62
CA LYS A 256 -18.78 -38.63 9.57
C LYS A 256 -18.93 -37.93 8.23
N LEU A 257 -20.14 -37.46 7.89
CA LEU A 257 -20.35 -36.60 6.73
C LEU A 257 -19.54 -35.31 6.84
N ILE A 258 -19.56 -34.63 7.99
CA ILE A 258 -18.76 -33.42 8.24
C ILE A 258 -17.27 -33.69 8.02
N GLU A 259 -16.74 -34.78 8.58
CA GLU A 259 -15.33 -35.17 8.43
C GLU A 259 -14.95 -35.45 6.96
N SER A 260 -15.82 -36.13 6.21
CA SER A 260 -15.58 -36.44 4.79
C SER A 260 -15.71 -35.22 3.87
N THR A 261 -16.62 -34.30 4.20
CA THR A 261 -16.91 -33.12 3.38
C THR A 261 -15.88 -32.00 3.60
N TYR A 262 -15.46 -31.80 4.85
CA TYR A 262 -14.48 -30.79 5.23
C TYR A 262 -13.16 -31.45 5.61
N THR A 263 -12.43 -31.95 4.62
CA THR A 263 -11.17 -32.67 4.81
C THR A 263 -10.11 -31.88 5.58
N ASN A 264 -10.15 -30.54 5.47
CA ASN A 264 -9.18 -29.65 6.11
C ASN A 264 -9.68 -29.10 7.46
N LEU A 265 -10.79 -29.61 8.00
CA LEU A 265 -11.30 -29.20 9.31
C LEU A 265 -10.37 -29.65 10.45
N GLY A 266 -9.72 -30.81 10.29
CA GLY A 266 -8.76 -31.37 11.27
C GLY A 266 -7.54 -30.48 11.53
N MET A 267 -7.24 -29.52 10.64
CA MET A 267 -6.15 -28.55 10.82
C MET A 267 -6.33 -27.71 12.08
N LEU A 268 -7.57 -27.48 12.55
CA LEU A 268 -7.87 -26.74 13.78
C LEU A 268 -7.54 -27.52 15.07
N ARG A 269 -7.18 -28.81 14.98
CA ARG A 269 -6.78 -29.69 16.10
C ARG A 269 -7.75 -29.67 17.30
N GLY A 270 -9.05 -29.51 17.05
CA GLY A 270 -10.08 -29.43 18.08
C GLY A 270 -9.99 -28.22 19.02
N ILE A 271 -9.25 -27.17 18.66
CA ILE A 271 -9.21 -25.93 19.45
C ILE A 271 -10.51 -25.14 19.24
N SER A 272 -11.19 -24.83 20.35
CA SER A 272 -12.40 -24.01 20.32
C SER A 272 -12.03 -22.53 20.33
N TYR A 273 -12.04 -21.89 19.17
CA TYR A 273 -11.82 -20.44 19.04
C TYR A 273 -13.09 -19.64 19.33
N THR A 274 -12.98 -18.57 20.12
CA THR A 274 -14.06 -17.61 20.34
C THR A 274 -13.63 -16.20 19.92
N GLU A 275 -14.59 -15.33 19.61
CA GLU A 275 -14.27 -13.93 19.27
C GLU A 275 -13.61 -13.16 20.42
N ALA A 276 -13.81 -13.61 21.67
CA ALA A 276 -13.14 -13.02 22.83
C ALA A 276 -11.62 -13.28 22.81
N ASP A 277 -11.18 -14.36 22.16
CA ASP A 277 -9.77 -14.76 22.13
C ASP A 277 -8.94 -13.95 21.14
N ILE A 278 -9.58 -13.18 20.24
CA ILE A 278 -8.90 -12.36 19.23
C ILE A 278 -7.88 -11.41 19.90
N ALA A 279 -8.28 -10.72 20.97
CA ALA A 279 -7.40 -9.83 21.72
C ALA A 279 -6.17 -10.59 22.29
N THR A 280 -6.41 -11.76 22.87
CA THR A 280 -5.37 -12.62 23.43
C THR A 280 -4.37 -13.06 22.35
N TYR A 281 -4.85 -13.45 21.17
CA TYR A 281 -3.99 -13.88 20.07
C TYR A 281 -3.22 -12.72 19.42
N LEU A 282 -3.80 -11.52 19.34
CA LEU A 282 -3.08 -10.31 18.91
C LEU A 282 -1.94 -9.93 19.87
N LEU A 283 -2.11 -10.17 21.17
CA LEU A 283 -1.10 -9.91 22.21
C LEU A 283 -0.06 -11.02 22.35
N SER A 284 -0.29 -12.18 21.74
CA SER A 284 0.55 -13.38 21.92
C SER A 284 1.91 -13.32 21.21
N SER A 285 2.33 -12.15 20.69
CA SER A 285 3.57 -11.91 19.95
C SER A 285 4.86 -12.31 20.70
N ASN A 286 4.81 -12.62 22.01
CA ASN A 286 5.98 -12.96 22.82
C ASN A 286 5.77 -14.08 23.85
N SER A 287 4.63 -14.77 23.86
CA SER A 287 4.41 -15.86 24.82
C SER A 287 4.83 -17.19 24.22
N GLY A 288 6.10 -17.57 24.42
CA GLY A 288 6.64 -18.92 24.20
C GLY A 288 5.99 -20.02 25.07
N LEU A 289 4.69 -19.91 25.35
CA LEU A 289 3.92 -20.74 26.29
C LEU A 289 2.85 -21.60 25.62
N ILE A 290 2.61 -21.46 24.31
CA ILE A 290 1.92 -22.50 23.54
C ILE A 290 3.01 -23.39 22.94
N GLY A 291 3.27 -24.51 23.64
CA GLY A 291 4.34 -25.44 23.33
C GLY A 291 4.34 -25.90 21.87
N THR A 292 5.57 -26.10 21.37
CA THR A 292 6.01 -26.58 20.05
C THR A 292 6.22 -25.50 18.98
N ASN A 293 7.51 -25.29 18.68
CA ASN A 293 8.09 -24.60 17.51
C ASN A 293 7.90 -23.08 17.43
N ALA A 294 8.67 -22.32 18.23
CA ALA A 294 8.79 -20.86 18.18
C ALA A 294 9.38 -20.28 16.86
N THR A 295 9.29 -20.99 15.74
CA THR A 295 9.75 -20.54 14.42
C THR A 295 8.92 -21.11 13.26
N SER A 296 8.08 -22.12 13.50
CA SER A 296 7.22 -22.70 12.46
C SER A 296 5.82 -22.11 12.58
N LEU A 297 5.25 -21.68 11.46
CA LEU A 297 3.84 -21.34 11.39
C LEU A 297 3.03 -22.62 11.64
N ALA A 298 1.87 -22.49 12.28
CA ALA A 298 0.94 -23.61 12.36
C ALA A 298 0.37 -23.90 10.96
N GLU A 299 -0.03 -25.14 10.68
CA GLU A 299 -0.63 -25.53 9.39
C GLU A 299 -1.79 -24.61 8.98
N THR A 300 -2.61 -24.18 9.95
CA THR A 300 -3.70 -23.23 9.73
C THR A 300 -3.22 -21.82 9.35
N GLU A 301 -2.13 -21.36 9.98
CA GLU A 301 -1.51 -20.07 9.68
C GLU A 301 -0.83 -20.07 8.31
N GLU A 302 -0.15 -21.15 7.95
CA GLU A 302 0.49 -21.33 6.64
C GLU A 302 -0.54 -21.25 5.52
N GLU A 303 -1.66 -21.96 5.66
CA GLU A 303 -2.70 -22.00 4.64
C GLU A 303 -3.37 -20.63 4.42
N VAL A 304 -3.66 -19.90 5.50
CA VAL A 304 -4.19 -18.52 5.43
C VAL A 304 -3.18 -17.59 4.78
N LEU A 305 -1.90 -17.69 5.17
CA LEU A 305 -0.83 -16.88 4.59
C LEU A 305 -0.63 -17.18 3.10
N MET A 306 -0.65 -18.45 2.69
CA MET A 306 -0.56 -18.88 1.28
C MET A 306 -1.73 -18.35 0.47
N ALA A 307 -2.95 -18.37 1.02
CA ALA A 307 -4.12 -17.79 0.35
C ALA A 307 -3.94 -16.29 0.08
N ILE A 308 -3.42 -15.53 1.05
CA ILE A 308 -3.12 -14.10 0.91
C ILE A 308 -2.01 -13.86 -0.11
N GLN A 309 -0.92 -14.63 -0.05
CA GLN A 309 0.23 -14.52 -0.95
C GLN A 309 -0.14 -14.85 -2.40
N ASN A 310 -0.88 -15.94 -2.62
CA ASN A 310 -1.29 -16.35 -3.97
C ASN A 310 -2.16 -15.27 -4.63
N ASN A 311 -3.11 -14.70 -3.90
CA ASN A 311 -3.91 -13.59 -4.41
C ASN A 311 -3.05 -12.37 -4.77
N LYS A 312 -2.10 -11.98 -3.92
CA LYS A 312 -1.21 -10.85 -4.22
C LYS A 312 -0.34 -11.11 -5.46
N ASN A 313 0.19 -12.33 -5.60
CA ASN A 313 0.97 -12.73 -6.77
C ASN A 313 0.14 -12.71 -8.06
N ASN A 314 -1.16 -13.00 -7.96
CA ASN A 314 -2.12 -12.92 -9.07
C ASN A 314 -2.69 -11.49 -9.28
N GLY A 315 -2.23 -10.49 -8.53
CA GLY A 315 -2.73 -9.11 -8.62
C GLY A 315 -4.15 -8.90 -8.08
N LEU A 316 -4.70 -9.86 -7.33
CA LEU A 316 -6.02 -9.80 -6.73
C LEU A 316 -5.97 -9.16 -5.33
N ARG A 317 -7.00 -8.40 -4.99
CA ARG A 317 -7.17 -7.82 -3.65
C ARG A 317 -7.72 -8.87 -2.69
N THR A 318 -7.04 -9.10 -1.57
CA THR A 318 -7.52 -10.01 -0.52
C THR A 318 -8.22 -9.23 0.58
N THR A 319 -9.53 -9.33 0.67
CA THR A 319 -10.30 -8.74 1.77
C THR A 319 -10.53 -9.75 2.89
N LEU A 320 -10.81 -9.27 4.10
CA LEU A 320 -11.18 -10.16 5.22
C LEU A 320 -12.44 -10.96 4.88
N LYS A 321 -13.42 -10.34 4.22
CA LYS A 321 -14.64 -11.02 3.73
C LYS A 321 -14.31 -12.20 2.80
N PHE A 322 -13.40 -12.01 1.85
CA PHE A 322 -12.98 -13.10 0.95
C PHE A 322 -12.35 -14.27 1.73
N LEU A 323 -11.50 -13.95 2.71
CA LEU A 323 -10.85 -14.96 3.53
C LEU A 323 -11.87 -15.79 4.33
N LEU A 324 -12.83 -15.13 4.96
CA LEU A 324 -13.92 -15.80 5.66
C LEU A 324 -14.72 -16.72 4.71
N GLU A 325 -15.16 -16.20 3.56
CA GLU A 325 -15.93 -17.00 2.59
C GLU A 325 -15.15 -18.21 2.05
N LYS A 326 -13.82 -18.09 1.88
CA LYS A 326 -12.96 -19.18 1.41
C LYS A 326 -12.82 -20.29 2.46
N PHE A 327 -12.52 -19.91 3.70
CA PHE A 327 -12.23 -20.87 4.77
C PHE A 327 -13.50 -21.40 5.47
N GLU A 328 -14.65 -20.73 5.35
CA GLU A 328 -15.93 -21.25 5.85
C GLU A 328 -16.55 -22.33 4.95
N ARG A 329 -16.17 -22.37 3.67
CA ARG A 329 -16.68 -23.33 2.67
C ARG A 329 -15.79 -24.57 2.54
N LYS A 330 -16.26 -25.56 1.76
CA LYS A 330 -15.44 -26.70 1.33
C LYS A 330 -14.12 -26.24 0.68
N PRO A 331 -12.97 -26.89 0.98
CA PRO A 331 -12.81 -28.09 1.81
C PRO A 331 -12.52 -27.83 3.31
N TYR A 332 -12.53 -26.57 3.78
CA TYR A 332 -12.07 -26.20 5.13
C TYR A 332 -13.16 -26.28 6.19
N GLY A 333 -14.31 -25.63 5.96
CA GLY A 333 -15.42 -25.64 6.92
C GLY A 333 -15.12 -24.97 8.26
N TRP A 334 -14.10 -24.11 8.34
CA TRP A 334 -13.70 -23.45 9.58
C TRP A 334 -14.80 -22.49 10.04
N HIS A 335 -14.96 -22.34 11.36
CA HIS A 335 -15.91 -21.36 11.88
C HIS A 335 -15.31 -19.95 11.83
N TYR A 336 -16.21 -18.97 11.74
CA TYR A 336 -15.89 -17.54 11.72
C TYR A 336 -14.79 -17.13 12.71
N ALA A 337 -14.92 -17.51 13.99
CA ALA A 337 -13.95 -17.14 15.01
C ALA A 337 -12.57 -17.81 14.83
N ALA A 338 -12.49 -19.03 14.28
CA ALA A 338 -11.20 -19.67 13.98
C ALA A 338 -10.43 -18.85 12.93
N VAL A 339 -11.07 -18.49 11.82
CA VAL A 339 -10.42 -17.72 10.75
C VAL A 339 -9.90 -16.38 11.30
N LEU A 340 -10.69 -15.67 12.10
CA LEU A 340 -10.28 -14.42 12.73
C LEU A 340 -9.12 -14.61 13.72
N CYS A 341 -9.15 -15.66 14.54
CA CYS A 341 -8.07 -15.94 15.49
C CYS A 341 -6.77 -16.32 14.79
N THR A 342 -6.83 -17.15 13.75
CA THR A 342 -5.65 -17.49 12.93
C THR A 342 -5.08 -16.25 12.24
N LEU A 343 -5.93 -15.36 11.72
CA LEU A 343 -5.48 -14.08 11.16
C LEU A 343 -4.84 -13.18 12.24
N ALA A 344 -5.42 -13.13 13.44
CA ALA A 344 -4.85 -12.40 14.57
C ALA A 344 -3.46 -12.93 14.95
N MET A 345 -3.26 -14.26 14.96
CA MET A 345 -1.94 -14.86 15.18
C MET A 345 -0.93 -14.44 14.11
N LEU A 346 -1.34 -14.40 12.84
CA LEU A 346 -0.49 -13.93 11.73
C LEU A 346 -0.12 -12.45 11.84
N CYS A 347 -1.05 -11.61 12.30
CA CYS A 347 -0.79 -10.19 12.55
C CYS A 347 0.17 -10.02 13.74
N ALA A 348 -0.05 -10.76 14.84
CA ALA A 348 0.83 -10.76 16.01
C ALA A 348 2.26 -11.17 15.67
N ARG A 349 2.44 -12.07 14.69
CA ARG A 349 3.74 -12.52 14.16
C ARG A 349 4.32 -11.62 13.07
N SER A 350 3.67 -10.50 12.74
CA SER A 350 4.10 -9.57 11.67
C SER A 350 4.30 -10.30 10.32
N LYS A 351 3.34 -11.15 9.95
CA LYS A 351 3.33 -11.86 8.66
C LYS A 351 2.31 -11.27 7.68
N VAL A 352 1.31 -10.56 8.20
CA VAL A 352 0.23 -9.95 7.43
C VAL A 352 0.02 -8.51 7.91
N ASP A 353 0.08 -7.57 6.97
CA ASP A 353 -0.26 -6.16 7.16
C ASP A 353 -1.77 -5.97 6.88
N VAL A 354 -2.47 -5.27 7.78
CA VAL A 354 -3.92 -5.00 7.65
C VAL A 354 -4.13 -3.53 7.32
N ARG A 355 -4.93 -3.24 6.29
CA ARG A 355 -5.21 -1.86 5.84
C ARG A 355 -6.71 -1.58 5.75
N ILE A 356 -7.12 -0.37 6.14
CA ILE A 356 -8.47 0.16 5.91
C ILE A 356 -8.34 1.52 5.23
N ASP A 357 -9.03 1.72 4.11
CA ASP A 357 -9.02 2.97 3.33
C ASP A 357 -7.60 3.49 2.99
N GLY A 358 -6.63 2.57 2.87
CA GLY A 358 -5.21 2.87 2.58
C GLY A 358 -4.32 3.06 3.82
N ASN A 359 -4.89 3.17 5.01
CA ASN A 359 -4.14 3.31 6.26
C ASN A 359 -3.75 1.94 6.83
N LEU A 360 -2.48 1.78 7.20
CA LEU A 360 -1.96 0.59 7.89
C LEU A 360 -2.43 0.60 9.35
N LEU A 361 -2.97 -0.52 9.82
CA LEU A 361 -3.37 -0.72 11.21
C LEU A 361 -2.25 -1.47 11.95
N GLU A 362 -1.59 -0.78 12.88
CA GLU A 362 -0.51 -1.36 13.70
C GLU A 362 -0.95 -1.60 15.16
N GLU A 363 -1.92 -0.81 15.65
CA GLU A 363 -2.41 -0.93 17.03
C GLU A 363 -3.34 -2.12 17.22
N ASN A 364 -3.03 -2.99 18.18
CA ASN A 364 -3.81 -4.20 18.50
C ASN A 364 -5.29 -3.89 18.80
N ASP A 365 -5.59 -2.81 19.53
CA ASP A 365 -6.97 -2.42 19.83
C ASP A 365 -7.75 -2.04 18.57
N VAL A 366 -7.09 -1.44 17.58
CA VAL A 366 -7.69 -1.04 16.31
C VAL A 366 -7.87 -2.26 15.39
N LEU A 367 -6.89 -3.17 15.37
CA LEU A 367 -6.98 -4.46 14.68
C LEU A 367 -8.14 -5.31 15.22
N GLU A 368 -8.28 -5.40 16.55
CA GLU A 368 -9.37 -6.13 17.18
C GLU A 368 -10.74 -5.55 16.78
N ARG A 369 -10.90 -4.21 16.84
CA ARG A 369 -12.13 -3.55 16.40
C ARG A 369 -12.43 -3.79 14.93
N ALA A 370 -11.41 -3.79 14.07
CA ALA A 370 -11.56 -4.07 12.64
C ALA A 370 -12.04 -5.51 12.40
N PHE A 371 -11.48 -6.49 13.11
CA PHE A 371 -11.87 -7.89 12.99
C PHE A 371 -13.25 -8.19 13.56
N ARG A 372 -13.67 -7.51 14.63
CA ARG A 372 -15.03 -7.65 15.19
C ARG A 372 -16.11 -6.93 14.37
N ASN A 373 -15.75 -5.95 13.55
CA ASN A 373 -16.72 -5.18 12.76
C ASN A 373 -17.13 -5.90 11.46
N THR A 374 -18.13 -6.78 11.55
CA THR A 374 -18.64 -7.58 10.42
C THR A 374 -19.05 -6.75 9.19
N HIS A 375 -19.59 -5.54 9.38
CA HIS A 375 -19.98 -4.67 8.27
C HIS A 375 -18.76 -4.07 7.52
N GLY A 376 -17.63 -3.93 8.22
CA GLY A 376 -16.39 -3.37 7.68
C GLY A 376 -15.49 -4.39 6.98
N HIS A 377 -15.76 -5.69 7.09
CA HIS A 377 -14.88 -6.77 6.57
C HIS A 377 -14.59 -6.69 5.07
N GLY A 378 -15.48 -6.08 4.28
CA GLY A 378 -15.26 -5.83 2.86
C GLY A 378 -14.18 -4.77 2.58
N ASN A 379 -13.95 -3.85 3.51
CA ASN A 379 -12.99 -2.74 3.39
C ASN A 379 -11.64 -3.04 4.06
N VAL A 380 -11.57 -4.10 4.87
CA VAL A 380 -10.33 -4.57 5.49
C VAL A 380 -9.51 -5.32 4.45
N LEU A 381 -8.45 -4.69 3.95
CA LEU A 381 -7.51 -5.26 3.00
C LEU A 381 -6.36 -5.95 3.75
N LEU A 382 -6.01 -7.15 3.30
CA LEU A 382 -4.98 -7.99 3.88
C LEU A 382 -3.85 -8.13 2.86
N GLU A 383 -2.65 -7.73 3.26
CA GLU A 383 -1.45 -7.85 2.45
C GLU A 383 -0.41 -8.71 3.18
N PRO A 384 0.25 -9.65 2.49
CA PRO A 384 1.36 -10.37 3.10
C PRO A 384 2.48 -9.36 3.36
N GLN A 385 3.05 -9.43 4.55
CA GLN A 385 4.20 -8.61 4.91
C GLN A 385 5.40 -9.07 4.07
N ILE A 386 6.10 -8.12 3.47
CA ILE A 386 7.33 -8.42 2.74
C ILE A 386 8.40 -8.75 3.77
N GLU A 387 8.69 -10.03 3.93
CA GLU A 387 9.86 -10.46 4.68
C GLU A 387 11.12 -10.09 3.89
N PHE A 388 12.02 -9.39 4.57
CA PHE A 388 13.35 -9.10 4.08
C PHE A 388 14.31 -10.09 4.70
N SER A 389 15.21 -10.67 3.91
CA SER A 389 16.17 -11.62 4.46
C SER A 389 17.11 -10.89 5.44
N PRO A 390 17.60 -11.57 6.50
CA PRO A 390 18.60 -10.99 7.39
C PRO A 390 19.86 -10.50 6.66
N THR A 391 20.20 -11.14 5.54
CA THR A 391 21.28 -10.69 4.64
C THR A 391 20.98 -9.36 3.99
N GLN A 392 19.77 -9.14 3.45
CA GLN A 392 19.39 -7.87 2.83
C GLN A 392 19.40 -6.72 3.83
N VAL A 393 18.91 -6.95 5.05
CA VAL A 393 18.92 -5.94 6.13
C VAL A 393 20.34 -5.58 6.54
N ARG A 394 21.24 -6.57 6.65
CA ARG A 394 22.66 -6.32 6.92
C ARG A 394 23.32 -5.52 5.81
N SER A 395 23.13 -5.90 4.54
CA SER A 395 23.69 -5.17 3.40
C SER A 395 23.24 -3.71 3.36
N LEU A 396 21.95 -3.44 3.65
CA LEU A 396 21.46 -2.06 3.75
C LEU A 396 22.11 -1.30 4.91
N LYS A 397 22.33 -1.96 6.06
CA LYS A 397 22.97 -1.36 7.22
C LYS A 397 24.46 -1.04 6.95
N ASP A 398 25.16 -1.94 6.29
CA ASP A 398 26.56 -1.75 5.89
C ASP A 398 26.66 -0.58 4.90
N PHE A 399 25.80 -0.56 3.88
CA PHE A 399 25.68 0.57 2.95
C PHE A 399 25.39 1.89 3.67
N PHE A 400 24.43 1.91 4.60
CA PHE A 400 24.07 3.11 5.34
C PHE A 400 25.27 3.65 6.11
N GLN A 401 26.02 2.77 6.78
CA GLN A 401 27.21 3.14 7.52
C GLN A 401 28.32 3.66 6.60
N ASP A 402 28.57 2.96 5.50
CA ASP A 402 29.68 3.27 4.59
C ASP A 402 29.40 4.51 3.74
N PHE A 403 28.15 4.76 3.34
CA PHE A 403 27.80 5.90 2.48
C PHE A 403 27.59 7.20 3.26
N PHE A 404 26.95 7.13 4.45
CA PHE A 404 26.66 8.32 5.26
C PHE A 404 27.67 8.57 6.38
N ASP A 405 28.62 7.67 6.61
CA ASP A 405 29.59 7.73 7.71
C ASP A 405 28.93 7.78 9.11
N THR A 406 27.71 7.25 9.24
CA THR A 406 26.90 7.25 10.47
C THR A 406 26.24 5.90 10.70
N VAL A 407 26.10 5.50 11.96
CA VAL A 407 25.39 4.27 12.31
C VAL A 407 23.89 4.54 12.39
N SER A 408 23.09 3.67 11.78
CA SER A 408 21.63 3.71 11.84
C SER A 408 21.11 3.64 13.29
N THR A 409 20.11 4.45 13.60
CA THR A 409 19.40 4.38 14.88
C THR A 409 18.41 3.21 14.94
N HIS A 410 17.95 2.74 13.78
CA HIS A 410 17.01 1.64 13.65
C HIS A 410 17.66 0.34 13.16
N SER A 411 17.22 -0.80 13.69
CA SER A 411 17.68 -2.15 13.31
C SER A 411 16.62 -2.96 12.55
N GLU A 412 15.36 -2.55 12.59
CA GLU A 412 14.26 -3.18 11.86
C GLU A 412 14.29 -2.76 10.38
N ALA A 413 13.94 -3.69 9.49
CA ALA A 413 14.11 -3.50 8.04
C ALA A 413 13.36 -2.27 7.49
N LYS A 414 12.06 -2.13 7.79
CA LYS A 414 11.22 -1.04 7.27
C LYS A 414 11.66 0.34 7.80
N SER A 415 12.03 0.43 9.07
CA SER A 415 12.49 1.69 9.68
C SER A 415 13.89 2.07 9.22
N LEU A 416 14.83 1.12 9.12
CA LEU A 416 16.15 1.33 8.51
C LEU A 416 16.04 1.85 7.06
N ALA A 417 15.14 1.26 6.27
CA ALA A 417 14.91 1.71 4.89
C ALA A 417 14.33 3.12 4.79
N ARG A 418 13.46 3.50 5.74
CA ARG A 418 12.93 4.86 5.82
C ARG A 418 14.01 5.86 6.21
N GLU A 419 14.80 5.55 7.23
CA GLU A 419 15.95 6.36 7.68
C GLU A 419 16.97 6.53 6.54
N THR A 420 17.23 5.48 5.75
CA THR A 420 18.09 5.56 4.56
C THR A 420 17.54 6.56 3.53
N GLY A 421 16.23 6.54 3.27
CA GLY A 421 15.60 7.48 2.35
C GLY A 421 15.67 8.94 2.83
N ASP A 422 15.47 9.16 4.13
CA ASP A 422 15.56 10.49 4.74
C ASP A 422 17.02 11.03 4.72
N MET A 423 18.00 10.16 4.94
CA MET A 423 19.42 10.50 4.82
C MET A 423 19.85 10.77 3.38
N MET A 424 19.31 10.01 2.40
CA MET A 424 19.52 10.30 0.97
C MET A 424 18.98 11.69 0.59
N GLN A 425 17.79 12.05 1.10
CA GLN A 425 17.22 13.38 0.89
C GLN A 425 18.11 14.47 1.50
N THR A 426 18.57 14.27 2.75
CA THR A 426 19.47 15.21 3.42
C THR A 426 20.76 15.40 2.63
N LYS A 427 21.37 14.30 2.16
CA LYS A 427 22.58 14.35 1.32
C LYS A 427 22.33 15.06 -0.01
N LEU A 428 21.19 14.82 -0.65
CA LEU A 428 20.79 15.51 -1.87
C LEU A 428 20.73 17.03 -1.65
N ASP A 429 20.14 17.47 -0.53
CA ASP A 429 20.02 18.88 -0.19
C ASP A 429 21.39 19.52 0.10
N GLU A 430 22.29 18.82 0.81
CA GLU A 430 23.69 19.23 0.98
C GLU A 430 24.42 19.41 -0.35
N LEU A 431 24.30 18.44 -1.26
CA LEU A 431 24.93 18.50 -2.58
C LEU A 431 24.39 19.65 -3.43
N ASN A 432 23.07 19.89 -3.40
CA ASN A 432 22.46 21.03 -4.07
C ASN A 432 22.97 22.38 -3.52
N LEU A 433 23.17 22.48 -2.19
CA LEU A 433 23.73 23.69 -1.58
C LEU A 433 25.14 23.99 -2.09
N HIS A 434 25.97 22.96 -2.27
CA HIS A 434 27.29 23.11 -2.87
C HIS A 434 27.21 23.54 -4.34
N VAL A 435 26.40 22.87 -5.17
CA VAL A 435 26.31 23.21 -6.61
C VAL A 435 25.80 24.63 -6.86
N ASN A 436 25.00 25.20 -5.97
CA ASN A 436 24.59 26.62 -6.06
C ASN A 436 25.78 27.61 -6.01
N GLN A 437 26.93 27.19 -5.50
CA GLN A 437 28.16 28.00 -5.45
C GLN A 437 29.04 27.86 -6.71
N LYS A 438 28.52 27.22 -7.79
CA LYS A 438 29.23 26.99 -9.07
C LYS A 438 29.81 28.25 -9.71
N HIS A 439 29.19 29.42 -9.49
CA HIS A 439 29.72 30.70 -9.98
C HIS A 439 31.06 31.07 -9.32
N GLN A 440 31.24 30.70 -8.04
CA GLN A 440 32.47 30.96 -7.31
C GLN A 440 33.48 29.83 -7.48
N TYR A 441 33.01 28.58 -7.61
CA TYR A 441 33.81 27.38 -7.75
C TYR A 441 33.36 26.54 -8.98
N PRO A 442 33.93 26.77 -10.18
CA PRO A 442 33.48 26.14 -11.42
C PRO A 442 33.50 24.60 -11.41
N PHE A 443 34.45 23.99 -10.70
CA PHE A 443 34.58 22.53 -10.59
C PHE A 443 33.38 21.86 -9.90
N LEU A 444 32.54 22.60 -9.17
CA LEU A 444 31.32 22.06 -8.53
C LEU A 444 30.29 21.55 -9.55
N HIS A 445 30.42 21.90 -10.84
CA HIS A 445 29.65 21.26 -11.92
C HIS A 445 29.77 19.73 -11.93
N THR A 446 30.89 19.18 -11.46
CA THR A 446 31.12 17.73 -11.37
C THR A 446 30.14 17.00 -10.42
N LEU A 447 29.45 17.73 -9.53
CA LEU A 447 28.41 17.18 -8.66
C LEU A 447 27.05 17.00 -9.38
N GLU A 448 26.80 17.67 -10.50
CA GLU A 448 25.51 17.58 -11.21
C GLU A 448 25.12 16.13 -11.61
N PRO A 449 26.00 15.30 -12.21
CA PRO A 449 25.66 13.91 -12.51
C PRO A 449 25.40 13.08 -11.24
N VAL A 450 26.11 13.38 -10.14
CA VAL A 450 25.94 12.70 -8.84
C VAL A 450 24.58 13.06 -8.23
N ILE A 451 24.22 14.34 -8.25
CA ILE A 451 22.92 14.85 -7.76
C ILE A 451 21.78 14.20 -8.53
N GLU A 452 21.87 14.11 -9.85
CA GLU A 452 20.82 13.48 -10.65
C GLU A 452 20.68 12.00 -10.31
N ARG A 453 21.80 11.30 -10.06
CA ARG A 453 21.79 9.89 -9.66
C ARG A 453 21.16 9.70 -8.28
N VAL A 454 21.54 10.49 -7.27
CA VAL A 454 20.94 10.46 -5.92
C VAL A 454 19.45 10.81 -5.98
N ARG A 455 19.07 11.84 -6.76
CA ARG A 455 17.68 12.28 -6.93
C ARG A 455 16.76 11.17 -7.44
N GLN A 456 17.23 10.30 -8.34
CA GLN A 456 16.44 9.18 -8.85
C GLN A 456 16.07 8.14 -7.79
N MET A 457 16.82 8.09 -6.67
CA MET A 457 16.66 7.10 -5.61
C MET A 457 15.87 7.63 -4.42
N VAL A 458 15.71 8.95 -4.33
CA VAL A 458 14.98 9.62 -3.26
C VAL A 458 13.46 9.41 -3.43
N GLY A 459 12.76 9.20 -2.31
CA GLY A 459 11.30 9.01 -2.30
C GLY A 459 10.81 7.63 -2.75
N LYS A 460 11.71 6.64 -2.88
CA LYS A 460 11.34 5.25 -3.21
C LYS A 460 10.72 4.53 -2.00
N PRO A 461 9.89 3.48 -2.22
CA PRO A 461 9.32 2.70 -1.13
C PRO A 461 10.38 1.89 -0.37
N SER A 462 10.16 1.57 0.91
CA SER A 462 11.10 0.80 1.75
C SER A 462 11.55 -0.52 1.13
N SER A 463 10.69 -1.19 0.36
CA SER A 463 11.03 -2.42 -0.33
C SER A 463 12.10 -2.24 -1.41
N TRP A 464 12.14 -1.07 -2.06
CA TRP A 464 13.13 -0.76 -3.08
C TRP A 464 14.51 -0.56 -2.44
N TYR A 465 14.61 0.18 -1.34
CA TYR A 465 15.89 0.38 -0.64
C TYR A 465 16.51 -0.93 -0.14
N ILE A 466 15.71 -1.91 0.24
CA ILE A 466 16.23 -3.19 0.76
C ILE A 466 16.58 -4.17 -0.36
N LYS A 467 15.83 -4.17 -1.47
CA LYS A 467 16.00 -5.16 -2.55
C LYS A 467 16.86 -4.66 -3.70
N GLU A 468 16.64 -3.43 -4.14
CA GLU A 468 17.21 -2.89 -5.38
C GLU A 468 18.48 -2.06 -5.13
N LEU A 469 18.58 -1.37 -3.99
CA LEU A 469 19.74 -0.52 -3.68
C LEU A 469 21.07 -1.28 -3.70
N ILE A 470 21.06 -2.56 -3.35
CA ILE A 470 22.24 -3.43 -3.38
C ILE A 470 22.90 -3.45 -4.77
N HIS A 471 22.12 -3.33 -5.84
CA HIS A 471 22.63 -3.28 -7.21
C HIS A 471 23.27 -1.95 -7.59
N GLU A 472 22.96 -0.89 -6.84
CA GLU A 472 23.42 0.49 -7.07
C GLU A 472 24.54 0.91 -6.12
N THR A 473 24.82 0.09 -5.09
CA THR A 473 25.80 0.36 -4.03
C THR A 473 27.20 0.67 -4.58
N ASP A 474 27.72 -0.16 -5.49
CA ASP A 474 29.10 -0.02 -5.98
C ASP A 474 29.29 1.31 -6.74
N ASP A 475 28.32 1.67 -7.59
CA ASP A 475 28.34 2.92 -8.36
C ASP A 475 28.23 4.14 -7.43
N LEU A 476 27.36 4.08 -6.42
CA LEU A 476 27.21 5.15 -5.42
C LEU A 476 28.48 5.32 -4.58
N MET A 477 29.12 4.24 -4.16
CA MET A 477 30.37 4.28 -3.41
C MET A 477 31.51 4.85 -4.25
N ALA A 478 31.61 4.46 -5.53
CA ALA A 478 32.59 5.05 -6.44
C ALA A 478 32.37 6.56 -6.63
N MET A 479 31.11 7.02 -6.72
CA MET A 479 30.79 8.45 -6.75
C MET A 479 31.13 9.16 -5.44
N LYS A 480 30.90 8.51 -4.29
CA LYS A 480 31.26 9.04 -2.97
C LYS A 480 32.76 9.30 -2.88
N GLU A 481 33.58 8.26 -3.09
CA GLU A 481 35.03 8.35 -2.97
C GLU A 481 35.66 9.24 -4.05
N GLY A 482 35.11 9.19 -5.27
CA GLY A 482 35.69 9.87 -6.43
C GLY A 482 35.35 11.35 -6.55
N VAL A 483 34.19 11.78 -6.02
CA VAL A 483 33.66 13.14 -6.23
C VAL A 483 33.14 13.77 -4.94
N ILE A 484 32.26 13.10 -4.19
CA ILE A 484 31.60 13.71 -3.02
C ILE A 484 32.62 14.01 -1.91
N ASP A 485 33.37 13.02 -1.46
CA ASP A 485 34.30 13.16 -0.33
C ASP A 485 35.43 14.16 -0.61
N PRO A 486 36.10 14.15 -1.79
CA PRO A 486 37.10 15.15 -2.11
C PRO A 486 36.55 16.58 -2.11
N ILE A 487 35.33 16.79 -2.64
CA ILE A 487 34.71 18.11 -2.68
C ILE A 487 34.29 18.55 -1.27
N GLN A 488 33.72 17.66 -0.45
CA GLN A 488 33.38 17.98 0.94
C GLN A 488 34.63 18.31 1.76
N LYS A 489 35.72 17.55 1.60
CA LYS A 489 37.02 17.85 2.22
C LYS A 489 37.60 19.19 1.75
N PHE A 490 37.43 19.52 0.48
CA PHE A 490 37.85 20.80 -0.07
C PHE A 490 37.06 21.96 0.57
N MET A 491 35.72 21.89 0.51
CA MET A 491 34.82 22.97 0.95
C MET A 491 34.87 23.22 2.45
N ASN A 492 35.11 22.18 3.25
CA ASN A 492 35.22 22.27 4.71
C ASN A 492 36.68 22.38 5.20
N GLY A 493 37.65 22.38 4.30
CA GLY A 493 39.07 22.31 4.62
C GLY A 493 39.86 23.59 4.32
N PRO A 494 41.19 23.59 4.59
CA PRO A 494 42.07 24.71 4.31
C PRO A 494 42.30 24.97 2.82
N GLN A 495 41.93 24.01 1.95
CA GLN A 495 42.07 24.16 0.50
C GLN A 495 41.14 25.24 -0.06
N LYS A 496 39.94 25.40 0.50
CA LYS A 496 39.03 26.50 0.17
C LYS A 496 39.68 27.86 0.37
N VAL A 497 40.40 28.05 1.49
CA VAL A 497 41.10 29.31 1.80
C VAL A 497 42.18 29.61 0.75
N ILE A 498 42.94 28.60 0.32
CA ILE A 498 43.96 28.75 -0.73
C ILE A 498 43.33 29.19 -2.05
N TYR A 499 42.21 28.57 -2.43
CA TYR A 499 41.50 28.92 -3.67
C TYR A 499 40.91 30.33 -3.60
N ASP A 500 40.27 30.68 -2.49
CA ASP A 500 39.69 32.01 -2.27
C ASP A 500 40.77 33.11 -2.30
N GLU A 501 41.96 32.85 -1.73
CA GLU A 501 43.11 33.76 -1.80
C GLU A 501 43.60 33.97 -3.24
N ALA A 502 43.71 32.89 -4.01
CA ALA A 502 44.13 32.94 -5.41
C ALA A 502 43.11 33.71 -6.29
N GLN A 503 41.81 33.41 -6.12
CA GLN A 503 40.72 34.08 -6.83
C GLN A 503 40.66 35.57 -6.47
N LYS A 504 40.79 35.90 -5.18
CA LYS A 504 40.81 37.28 -4.70
C LYS A 504 42.01 38.06 -5.25
N LEU A 505 43.18 37.44 -5.31
CA LEU A 505 44.38 38.06 -5.89
C LEU A 505 44.18 38.35 -7.39
N ALA A 506 43.65 37.39 -8.14
CA ALA A 506 43.35 37.56 -9.56
C ALA A 506 42.34 38.69 -9.82
N GLN A 507 41.27 38.78 -9.01
CA GLN A 507 40.25 39.84 -9.13
C GLN A 507 40.79 41.22 -8.69
N THR A 508 41.52 41.29 -7.57
CA THR A 508 42.01 42.57 -7.03
C THR A 508 43.07 43.20 -7.94
N HIS A 509 43.89 42.38 -8.58
CA HIS A 509 44.95 42.83 -9.47
C HIS A 509 44.62 42.65 -10.96
N GLU A 510 43.37 42.40 -11.33
CA GLU A 510 42.94 42.24 -12.73
C GLU A 510 43.52 43.34 -13.66
N PRO A 511 43.49 44.65 -13.31
CA PRO A 511 44.05 45.68 -14.18
C PRO A 511 45.59 45.61 -14.32
N ASN A 512 46.27 45.02 -13.34
CA ASN A 512 47.73 44.86 -13.33
C ASN A 512 48.18 43.62 -14.12
N LEU A 513 47.32 42.62 -14.31
CA LEU A 513 47.68 41.36 -14.99
C LEU A 513 48.12 41.60 -16.45
N ASN A 514 47.57 42.63 -17.12
CA ASN A 514 47.95 43.01 -18.49
C ASN A 514 49.42 43.48 -18.62
N TYR A 515 50.11 43.73 -17.52
CA TYR A 515 51.50 44.24 -17.49
C TYR A 515 52.52 43.21 -16.97
N ILE A 516 52.07 41.97 -16.75
CA ILE A 516 52.85 40.84 -16.24
C ILE A 516 53.05 39.82 -17.37
N GLU A 517 54.06 38.99 -17.24
CA GLU A 517 54.31 37.89 -18.17
C GLU A 517 53.08 36.95 -18.26
N SER A 518 52.80 36.49 -19.49
CA SER A 518 51.57 35.74 -19.78
C SER A 518 51.52 34.38 -19.11
N ASP A 519 52.67 33.80 -18.80
CA ASP A 519 52.80 32.41 -18.41
C ASP A 519 52.32 32.20 -16.96
N GLU A 520 52.67 33.09 -16.04
CA GLU A 520 52.24 33.05 -14.64
C GLU A 520 50.74 33.33 -14.49
N VAL A 521 50.21 34.23 -15.32
CA VAL A 521 48.78 34.55 -15.34
C VAL A 521 47.98 33.39 -15.92
N HIS A 522 48.46 32.80 -17.01
CA HIS A 522 47.81 31.67 -17.65
C HIS A 522 47.83 30.42 -16.77
N GLU A 523 48.93 30.12 -16.08
CA GLU A 523 49.02 29.00 -15.14
C GLU A 523 47.98 29.14 -14.01
N LEU A 524 47.90 30.30 -13.37
CA LEU A 524 46.93 30.54 -12.29
C LEU A 524 45.47 30.47 -12.78
N GLN A 525 45.16 31.07 -13.94
CA GLN A 525 43.81 30.99 -14.54
C GLN A 525 43.44 29.57 -14.95
N SER A 526 44.40 28.80 -15.47
CA SER A 526 44.18 27.40 -15.85
C SER A 526 43.84 26.53 -14.63
N LEU A 527 44.52 26.75 -13.50
CA LEU A 527 44.30 26.02 -12.26
C LEU A 527 43.00 26.42 -11.55
N LEU A 528 42.59 27.70 -11.64
CA LEU A 528 41.30 28.17 -11.10
C LEU A 528 40.10 27.60 -11.88
N ASN A 529 40.26 27.39 -13.19
CA ASN A 529 39.19 26.90 -14.08
C ASN A 529 39.20 25.37 -14.28
N ALA A 530 40.23 24.66 -13.79
CA ALA A 530 40.32 23.22 -13.91
C ALA A 530 39.22 22.50 -13.11
N SER A 531 38.54 21.54 -13.76
CA SER A 531 37.45 20.77 -13.15
C SER A 531 37.91 19.80 -12.07
N ASP A 532 39.20 19.52 -11.97
CA ASP A 532 39.83 18.56 -11.05
C ASP A 532 40.82 19.22 -10.09
N CYS A 533 40.78 20.56 -9.95
CA CYS A 533 41.72 21.32 -9.12
C CYS A 533 41.76 20.86 -7.65
N PHE A 534 40.66 20.27 -7.15
CA PHE A 534 40.53 19.72 -5.80
C PHE A 534 41.22 18.37 -5.59
N LYS A 535 41.71 17.71 -6.66
CA LYS A 535 42.37 16.41 -6.59
C LYS A 535 43.90 16.55 -6.58
N GLY A 536 44.57 15.65 -5.86
CA GLY A 536 46.03 15.53 -5.84
C GLY A 536 46.75 16.82 -5.44
N ASN A 537 47.81 17.16 -6.18
CA ASN A 537 48.67 18.32 -5.89
C ASN A 537 48.18 19.65 -6.50
N GLY A 538 46.95 19.70 -7.04
CA GLY A 538 46.40 20.89 -7.70
C GLY A 538 46.42 22.14 -6.82
N MET A 539 45.98 22.03 -5.56
CA MET A 539 45.96 23.16 -4.63
C MET A 539 47.35 23.61 -4.15
N GLN A 540 48.32 22.68 -4.07
CA GLN A 540 49.70 23.05 -3.76
C GLN A 540 50.31 23.85 -4.91
N ARG A 541 50.06 23.43 -6.15
CA ARG A 541 50.46 24.18 -7.36
C ARG A 541 49.77 25.53 -7.42
N LEU A 542 48.47 25.61 -7.12
CA LEU A 542 47.74 26.88 -7.07
C LEU A 542 48.34 27.84 -6.03
N LYS A 543 48.71 27.34 -4.84
CA LYS A 543 49.39 28.13 -3.82
C LYS A 543 50.74 28.67 -4.30
N GLN A 544 51.54 27.82 -4.96
CA GLN A 544 52.83 28.23 -5.52
C GLN A 544 52.67 29.26 -6.63
N ALA A 545 51.74 29.05 -7.56
CA ALA A 545 51.43 30.00 -8.63
C ALA A 545 50.92 31.34 -8.07
N THR A 546 50.08 31.30 -7.02
CA THR A 546 49.57 32.52 -6.36
C THR A 546 50.69 33.33 -5.72
N GLU A 547 51.63 32.67 -5.04
CA GLU A 547 52.77 33.35 -4.42
C GLU A 547 53.75 33.89 -5.47
N SER A 548 54.00 33.12 -6.54
CA SER A 548 54.80 33.58 -7.68
C SER A 548 54.18 34.82 -8.34
N LEU A 549 52.87 34.79 -8.63
CA LEU A 549 52.16 35.92 -9.21
C LEU A 549 52.15 37.14 -8.27
N ARG A 550 51.98 36.94 -6.95
CA ARG A 550 52.08 38.02 -5.96
C ARG A 550 53.44 38.70 -6.00
N GLN A 551 54.53 37.92 -6.09
CA GLN A 551 55.89 38.44 -6.20
C GLN A 551 56.08 39.18 -7.53
N ALA A 552 55.63 38.61 -8.65
CA ALA A 552 55.69 39.25 -9.96
C ALA A 552 54.94 40.59 -10.01
N ILE A 553 53.72 40.65 -9.47
CA ILE A 553 52.92 41.89 -9.33
C ILE A 553 53.70 42.93 -8.51
N THR A 554 54.20 42.53 -7.34
CA THR A 554 54.89 43.45 -6.41
C THR A 554 56.17 44.00 -7.03
N SER A 555 57.00 43.13 -7.62
CA SER A 555 58.22 43.52 -8.31
C SER A 555 57.94 44.42 -9.51
N ARG A 556 56.86 44.17 -10.27
CA ARG A 556 56.48 45.04 -11.39
C ARG A 556 56.04 46.41 -10.91
N ILE A 557 55.17 46.49 -9.90
CA ILE A 557 54.73 47.76 -9.31
C ILE A 557 55.93 48.56 -8.79
N GLN A 558 56.86 47.93 -8.07
CA GLN A 558 58.06 48.59 -7.56
C GLN A 558 58.95 49.13 -8.68
N ARG A 559 59.16 48.35 -9.75
CA ARG A 559 59.94 48.80 -10.92
C ARG A 559 59.31 50.03 -11.58
N GLU A 560 58.00 49.98 -11.82
CA GLU A 560 57.27 51.09 -12.46
C GLU A 560 57.25 52.34 -11.57
N ARG A 561 57.11 52.18 -10.24
CA ARG A 561 57.24 53.30 -9.28
C ARG A 561 58.62 53.93 -9.33
N LEU A 562 59.67 53.11 -9.37
CA LEU A 562 61.05 53.59 -9.45
C LEU A 562 61.28 54.37 -10.76
N GLU A 563 60.86 53.82 -11.90
CA GLU A 563 60.98 54.49 -13.21
C GLU A 563 60.17 55.80 -13.27
N ALA A 564 58.94 55.80 -12.74
CA ALA A 564 58.09 56.98 -12.67
C ALA A 564 58.69 58.07 -11.76
N ALA A 565 59.17 57.70 -10.57
CA ALA A 565 59.83 58.62 -9.65
C ALA A 565 61.11 59.19 -10.27
N GLN A 566 61.94 58.35 -10.91
CA GLN A 566 63.15 58.80 -11.61
C GLN A 566 62.85 59.80 -12.73
N LYS A 567 61.75 59.64 -13.48
CA LYS A 567 61.33 60.64 -14.48
C LYS A 567 61.00 61.98 -13.83
N ILE A 568 60.22 61.98 -12.74
CA ILE A 568 59.86 63.19 -12.00
C ILE A 568 61.10 63.87 -11.40
N THR A 569 61.98 63.12 -10.74
CA THR A 569 63.24 63.64 -10.19
C THR A 569 64.18 64.13 -11.30
N GLY A 570 64.20 63.48 -12.47
CA GLY A 570 64.93 63.96 -13.63
C GLY A 570 64.42 65.33 -14.12
N LEU A 571 63.11 65.54 -14.13
CA LEU A 571 62.49 66.84 -14.44
C LEU A 571 62.79 67.88 -13.34
N GLU A 572 62.78 67.49 -12.07
CA GLU A 572 63.16 68.34 -10.94
C GLU A 572 64.60 68.84 -11.07
N ASN A 573 65.55 67.95 -11.36
CA ASN A 573 66.96 68.30 -11.56
C ASN A 573 67.13 69.26 -12.74
N LYS A 574 66.50 68.96 -13.90
CA LYS A 574 66.54 69.84 -15.08
C LYS A 574 66.02 71.25 -14.78
N LEU A 575 64.99 71.37 -13.95
CA LEU A 575 64.41 72.65 -13.54
C LEU A 575 65.32 73.36 -12.51
N CYS A 576 65.90 72.63 -11.56
CA CYS A 576 66.84 73.18 -10.57
C CYS A 576 68.16 73.67 -11.20
N ASP A 577 68.61 73.04 -12.28
CA ASP A 577 69.83 73.42 -13.01
C ASP A 577 69.64 74.70 -13.87
N MET A 578 68.40 75.21 -14.02
CA MET A 578 68.15 76.47 -14.73
C MET A 578 68.63 77.66 -13.91
N GLN A 579 69.29 78.61 -14.57
CA GLN A 579 69.80 79.83 -13.93
C GLN A 579 68.65 80.65 -13.32
N GLU A 580 67.51 80.71 -14.01
CA GLU A 580 66.30 81.41 -13.56
C GLU A 580 65.73 80.84 -12.24
N PHE A 581 65.95 79.56 -11.94
CA PHE A 581 65.51 78.96 -10.68
C PHE A 581 66.38 79.39 -9.49
N SER A 582 67.69 79.55 -9.71
CA SER A 582 68.64 80.00 -8.68
C SER A 582 68.45 81.47 -8.28
N GLU A 583 67.79 82.27 -9.12
CA GLU A 583 67.52 83.70 -8.89
C GLU A 583 66.21 83.95 -8.11
N LEU A 584 65.39 82.92 -7.87
CA LEU A 584 64.12 83.01 -7.12
C LEU A 584 64.31 83.13 -5.60
N GLN A 585 63.33 83.72 -4.90
CA GLN A 585 63.27 83.72 -3.44
C GLN A 585 63.11 82.31 -2.86
N GLY A 586 63.75 82.05 -1.71
CA GLY A 586 63.79 80.72 -1.08
C GLY A 586 62.41 80.10 -0.83
N GLU A 587 61.39 80.89 -0.48
CA GLU A 587 60.02 80.40 -0.27
C GLU A 587 59.40 79.82 -1.56
N LYS A 588 59.62 80.47 -2.71
CA LYS A 588 59.14 80.00 -4.03
C LYS A 588 59.90 78.76 -4.50
N GLN A 589 61.20 78.68 -4.21
CA GLN A 589 62.01 77.48 -4.50
C GLN A 589 61.52 76.25 -3.71
N ASP A 590 61.19 76.44 -2.43
CA ASP A 590 60.66 75.38 -1.57
C ASP A 590 59.24 74.94 -1.98
N GLU A 591 58.41 75.86 -2.46
CA GLU A 591 57.06 75.54 -2.96
C GLU A 591 57.12 74.66 -4.22
N ILE A 592 58.02 74.95 -5.16
CA ILE A 592 58.22 74.13 -6.36
C ILE A 592 58.72 72.74 -5.97
N ARG A 593 59.77 72.64 -5.15
CA ARG A 593 60.29 71.34 -4.64
C ARG A 593 59.24 70.55 -3.87
N LYS A 594 58.33 71.23 -3.15
CA LYS A 594 57.21 70.58 -2.45
C LYS A 594 56.24 69.92 -3.43
N HIS A 595 55.99 70.51 -4.60
CA HIS A 595 55.13 69.89 -5.62
C HIS A 595 55.76 68.64 -6.21
N PHE A 596 57.05 68.65 -6.55
CA PHE A 596 57.77 67.45 -7.00
C PHE A 596 57.75 66.35 -5.94
N ARG A 597 58.05 66.67 -4.67
CA ARG A 597 57.96 65.72 -3.55
C ARG A 597 56.55 65.15 -3.38
N LYS A 598 55.51 65.97 -3.53
CA LYS A 598 54.12 65.52 -3.45
C LYS A 598 53.80 64.53 -4.58
N THR A 599 54.22 64.81 -5.81
CA THR A 599 54.01 63.91 -6.95
C THR A 599 54.78 62.60 -6.81
N VAL A 600 56.02 62.63 -6.30
CA VAL A 600 56.76 61.39 -6.00
C VAL A 600 56.07 60.58 -4.90
N SER A 601 55.60 61.22 -3.83
CA SER A 601 54.83 60.55 -2.77
C SER A 601 53.50 59.98 -3.30
N GLU A 602 52.85 60.67 -4.23
CA GLU A 602 51.66 60.18 -4.91
C GLU A 602 51.98 58.89 -5.69
N ILE A 603 53.05 58.87 -6.50
CA ILE A 603 53.52 57.68 -7.23
C ILE A 603 53.78 56.50 -6.26
N GLU A 604 54.45 56.76 -5.14
CA GLU A 604 54.75 55.73 -4.13
C GLU A 604 53.50 55.14 -3.46
N SER A 605 52.40 55.89 -3.40
CA SER A 605 51.14 55.41 -2.82
C SER A 605 50.27 54.59 -3.78
N GLN A 606 50.51 54.67 -5.10
CA GLN A 606 49.64 54.03 -6.11
C GLN A 606 49.95 52.55 -6.33
N HIS A 607 48.92 51.71 -6.45
CA HIS A 607 49.05 50.25 -6.64
C HIS A 607 48.69 49.75 -8.05
N LEU A 608 48.14 50.63 -8.89
CA LEU A 608 47.77 50.32 -10.27
C LEU A 608 48.88 50.74 -11.23
N ILE A 609 49.42 49.79 -12.00
CA ILE A 609 50.54 50.03 -12.93
C ILE A 609 50.17 51.10 -13.98
N ALA A 610 48.93 51.06 -14.48
CA ALA A 610 48.43 52.05 -15.44
C ALA A 610 48.45 53.48 -14.87
N VAL A 611 48.06 53.65 -13.60
CA VAL A 611 48.03 54.97 -12.94
C VAL A 611 49.45 55.45 -12.65
N ILE A 612 50.34 54.58 -12.19
CA ILE A 612 51.75 54.90 -11.96
C ILE A 612 52.41 55.44 -13.25
N ARG A 613 52.13 54.81 -14.40
CA ARG A 613 52.66 55.27 -15.70
C ARG A 613 52.07 56.60 -16.17
N ASP A 614 50.83 56.88 -15.82
CA ASP A 614 50.11 58.07 -16.26
C ASP A 614 50.48 59.33 -15.47
N ILE A 615 50.88 59.19 -14.19
CA ILE A 615 51.26 60.33 -13.34
C ILE A 615 52.43 61.14 -13.91
N PRO A 616 53.59 60.56 -14.29
CA PRO A 616 54.68 61.30 -14.90
C PRO A 616 54.28 62.01 -16.20
N ARG A 617 53.47 61.33 -17.04
CA ARG A 617 52.98 61.91 -18.29
C ARG A 617 52.12 63.15 -18.02
N LYS A 618 51.13 63.04 -17.13
CA LYS A 618 50.28 64.17 -16.74
C LYS A 618 51.08 65.30 -16.12
N PHE A 619 52.05 64.98 -15.28
CA PHE A 619 52.93 65.95 -14.66
C PHE A 619 53.74 66.72 -15.71
N GLU A 620 54.35 66.03 -16.67
CA GLU A 620 55.13 66.62 -17.76
C GLU A 620 54.28 67.48 -18.71
N GLU A 621 53.04 67.06 -19.00
CA GLU A 621 52.13 67.75 -19.92
C GLU A 621 51.45 68.99 -19.32
N SER A 622 51.19 69.01 -18.00
CA SER A 622 50.35 70.05 -17.39
C SER A 622 50.99 70.80 -16.22
N ALA A 623 51.57 70.09 -15.26
CA ALA A 623 52.12 70.70 -14.05
C ALA A 623 53.50 71.32 -14.30
N TYR A 624 54.35 70.65 -15.08
CA TYR A 624 55.71 71.12 -15.38
C TYR A 624 55.75 72.43 -16.19
N PRO A 625 54.94 72.64 -17.25
CA PRO A 625 54.87 73.92 -17.95
C PRO A 625 54.40 75.07 -17.04
N GLN A 626 53.45 74.81 -16.13
CA GLN A 626 52.98 75.80 -15.16
C GLN A 626 54.12 76.24 -14.23
N MET A 627 54.91 75.30 -13.73
CA MET A 627 56.09 75.60 -12.91
C MET A 627 57.15 76.40 -13.69
N LEU A 628 57.42 76.06 -14.95
CA LEU A 628 58.33 76.84 -15.80
C LEU A 628 57.83 78.28 -16.01
N SER A 629 56.52 78.49 -16.17
CA SER A 629 55.93 79.83 -16.30
C SER A 629 56.04 80.67 -15.02
N LEU A 630 55.93 80.03 -13.84
CA LEU A 630 56.10 80.66 -12.53
C LEU A 630 57.55 81.11 -12.28
N ILE A 631 58.54 80.37 -12.79
CA ILE A 631 59.97 80.67 -12.64
C ILE A 631 60.41 81.85 -13.53
N THR A 632 59.71 82.10 -14.64
CA THR A 632 60.15 83.07 -15.66
C THR A 632 59.30 84.35 -15.69
N SER A 633 58.28 84.44 -14.84
CA SER A 633 57.49 85.66 -14.70
C SER A 633 58.24 86.62 -13.79
N PRO A 634 58.63 87.83 -14.25
CA PRO A 634 59.37 88.77 -13.41
C PRO A 634 58.53 89.18 -12.20
N ASP A 635 59.14 89.11 -11.00
CA ASP A 635 58.56 89.54 -9.72
C ASP A 635 57.90 90.92 -9.88
N GLN A 636 56.56 90.98 -9.83
CA GLN A 636 55.90 92.20 -9.40
C GLN A 636 56.16 92.33 -7.90
N GLN A 637 57.22 93.06 -7.55
CA GLN A 637 57.38 93.59 -6.21
C GLN A 637 56.18 94.51 -5.91
N ASP A 638 55.20 94.00 -5.18
CA ASP A 638 54.29 94.85 -4.43
C ASP A 638 55.09 95.49 -3.29
N SER A 639 55.39 96.77 -3.44
CA SER A 639 55.72 97.66 -2.34
C SER A 639 55.22 99.07 -2.68
N PRO A 640 54.79 99.82 -1.66
CA PRO A 640 53.42 100.34 -1.53
C PRO A 640 53.22 101.68 -2.24
N VAL A 641 52.01 101.92 -2.75
CA VAL A 641 51.60 103.22 -3.28
C VAL A 641 50.44 103.76 -2.44
N GLU A 642 50.76 104.73 -1.57
CA GLU A 642 49.84 105.83 -1.28
C GLU A 642 49.52 106.53 -2.60
N ASP A 643 48.26 106.57 -3.00
CA ASP A 643 47.82 107.42 -4.10
C ASP A 643 46.96 108.56 -3.55
N GLY A 644 47.56 109.73 -3.60
CA GLY A 644 46.89 111.02 -3.65
C GLY A 644 47.47 111.82 -4.82
N GLY A 645 47.00 111.55 -6.03
CA GLY A 645 46.66 112.62 -6.98
C GLY A 645 47.63 112.92 -8.13
N THR A 646 47.14 112.58 -9.32
CA THR A 646 47.15 113.34 -10.59
C THR A 646 48.38 113.39 -11.52
N THR A 647 48.05 113.00 -12.77
CA THR A 647 48.49 113.48 -14.09
C THR A 647 49.83 113.02 -14.68
N GLY A 648 49.71 112.11 -15.66
CA GLY A 648 50.19 112.36 -17.04
C GLY A 648 51.52 111.73 -17.48
N GLU A 649 51.41 110.61 -18.23
CA GLU A 649 52.09 110.30 -19.51
C GLU A 649 52.70 108.87 -19.64
N THR A 650 52.14 108.15 -20.63
CA THR A 650 52.57 106.96 -21.38
C THR A 650 53.92 106.29 -21.10
N LYS A 651 53.90 104.96 -20.86
CA LYS A 651 54.93 103.99 -21.32
C LYS A 651 54.47 102.51 -21.27
N ASN A 652 54.50 101.88 -22.45
CA ASN A 652 54.76 100.47 -22.79
C ASN A 652 54.07 99.31 -22.02
N LYS A 653 53.14 98.63 -22.73
CA LYS A 653 52.78 97.22 -22.50
C LYS A 653 54.01 96.32 -22.70
N ILE A 654 54.55 95.75 -21.62
CA ILE A 654 55.51 94.64 -21.70
C ILE A 654 54.71 93.35 -21.92
N LYS A 655 55.03 92.61 -22.99
CA LYS A 655 54.39 91.34 -23.36
C LYS A 655 54.93 90.20 -22.48
N ASN A 656 54.04 89.49 -21.77
CA ASN A 656 54.36 88.23 -21.06
C ASN A 656 54.96 87.18 -22.02
N ILE A 657 55.93 86.41 -21.52
CA ILE A 657 56.49 85.23 -22.20
C ILE A 657 55.59 84.03 -21.89
N GLU A 658 55.08 83.37 -22.93
CA GLU A 658 54.21 82.18 -22.80
C GLU A 658 55.02 80.92 -23.11
N TYR A 659 54.93 79.90 -22.24
CA TYR A 659 55.59 78.60 -22.47
C TYR A 659 54.64 77.63 -23.16
N ILE A 660 55.11 76.98 -24.22
CA ILE A 660 54.34 75.95 -24.93
C ILE A 660 55.12 74.64 -24.98
N SER A 661 54.44 73.51 -24.79
CA SER A 661 55.04 72.18 -24.97
C SER A 661 55.25 71.87 -26.45
N PHE A 662 56.36 71.22 -26.80
CA PHE A 662 56.64 70.78 -28.18
C PHE A 662 55.50 69.93 -28.76
N SER A 663 54.81 69.12 -27.95
CA SER A 663 53.67 68.30 -28.39
C SER A 663 52.42 69.12 -28.76
N SER A 664 52.31 70.35 -28.25
CA SER A 664 51.21 71.28 -28.60
C SER A 664 51.45 71.98 -29.95
N VAL A 665 52.66 71.91 -30.50
CA VAL A 665 53.02 72.44 -31.81
C VAL A 665 52.44 71.51 -32.88
N LYS A 666 51.27 71.87 -33.40
CA LYS A 666 50.56 71.10 -34.43
C LYS A 666 51.36 71.07 -35.75
N LEU A 667 52.15 70.03 -35.95
CA LEU A 667 52.80 69.73 -37.24
C LEU A 667 51.82 69.25 -38.32
N ASN A 668 50.70 68.63 -37.90
CA ASN A 668 49.77 67.93 -38.80
C ASN A 668 49.08 68.83 -39.84
N SER A 669 48.98 70.13 -39.61
CA SER A 669 48.36 71.05 -40.57
C SER A 669 49.32 71.56 -41.65
N ALA A 670 50.60 71.20 -41.61
CA ALA A 670 51.64 71.80 -42.43
C ALA A 670 52.51 70.78 -43.20
N PHE A 671 52.16 69.49 -43.20
CA PHE A 671 52.88 68.44 -43.94
C PHE A 671 51.88 67.48 -44.60
N ASP A 672 51.94 67.36 -45.93
CA ASP A 672 50.90 66.70 -46.74
C ASP A 672 51.03 65.16 -46.81
N LYS A 673 52.04 64.56 -46.15
CA LYS A 673 52.30 63.12 -46.15
C LYS A 673 52.06 62.50 -44.77
N ALA A 674 51.45 61.31 -44.74
CA ALA A 674 51.16 60.57 -43.51
C ALA A 674 52.37 59.81 -42.92
N TRP A 675 53.44 59.61 -43.69
CA TRP A 675 54.67 58.95 -43.26
C TRP A 675 55.90 59.50 -44.01
N LEU A 676 57.09 59.37 -43.41
CA LEU A 676 58.37 59.75 -44.01
C LEU A 676 58.97 58.51 -44.69
N ALA A 677 59.11 58.52 -46.02
CA ALA A 677 59.53 57.33 -46.79
C ALA A 677 60.98 57.41 -47.31
N GLY A 678 61.66 58.55 -47.17
CA GLY A 678 63.04 58.73 -47.65
C GLY A 678 63.72 59.95 -47.02
N GLU A 679 65.03 60.09 -47.27
CA GLU A 679 65.85 61.18 -46.72
C GLU A 679 65.36 62.57 -47.14
N GLU A 680 64.90 62.73 -48.38
CA GLU A 680 64.32 64.00 -48.85
C GLU A 680 63.05 64.39 -48.06
N ASP A 681 62.22 63.41 -47.68
CA ASP A 681 61.02 63.66 -46.88
C ASP A 681 61.38 64.09 -45.45
N LEU A 682 62.44 63.51 -44.88
CA LEU A 682 62.98 63.89 -43.58
C LEU A 682 63.52 65.32 -43.60
N ASP A 683 64.29 65.71 -44.61
CA ASP A 683 64.86 67.05 -44.72
C ASP A 683 63.77 68.12 -44.84
N VAL A 684 62.75 67.87 -45.67
CA VAL A 684 61.60 68.78 -45.80
C VAL A 684 60.84 68.88 -44.47
N PHE A 685 60.66 67.75 -43.77
CA PHE A 685 60.04 67.73 -42.44
C PHE A 685 60.84 68.55 -41.42
N LEU A 686 62.16 68.37 -41.34
CA LEU A 686 63.04 69.09 -40.42
C LEU A 686 63.12 70.60 -40.72
N ILE A 687 63.16 70.99 -42.00
CA ILE A 687 63.14 72.41 -42.40
C ILE A 687 61.83 73.07 -41.97
N ARG A 688 60.69 72.40 -42.16
CA ARG A 688 59.38 72.91 -41.75
C ARG A 688 59.23 72.97 -40.24
N LEU A 689 59.66 71.91 -39.53
CA LEU A 689 59.70 71.87 -38.08
C LEU A 689 60.52 73.05 -37.54
N ARG A 690 61.73 73.25 -38.05
CA ARG A 690 62.60 74.38 -37.69
C ARG A 690 61.90 75.72 -37.90
N LYS A 691 61.18 75.89 -39.02
CA LYS A 691 60.46 77.13 -39.33
C LYS A 691 59.32 77.41 -38.35
N ILE A 692 58.55 76.38 -37.97
CA ILE A 692 57.45 76.52 -37.00
C ILE A 692 58.01 76.85 -35.61
N LEU A 693 59.04 76.12 -35.15
CA LEU A 693 59.67 76.38 -33.86
C LEU A 693 60.28 77.79 -33.80
N LEU A 694 60.97 78.23 -34.86
CA LEU A 694 61.50 79.59 -34.94
C LEU A 694 60.39 80.66 -34.92
N ASN A 695 59.21 80.37 -35.47
CA ASN A 695 58.09 81.30 -35.46
C ASN A 695 57.50 81.46 -34.05
N GLU A 696 57.31 80.37 -33.32
CA GLU A 696 56.86 80.43 -31.93
C GLU A 696 57.90 81.13 -31.03
N ILE A 697 59.20 80.86 -31.22
CA ILE A 697 60.28 81.56 -30.51
C ILE A 697 60.27 83.06 -30.80
N ARG A 698 60.07 83.47 -32.07
CA ARG A 698 59.95 84.89 -32.46
C ARG A 698 58.72 85.58 -31.88
N ASN A 699 57.66 84.82 -31.58
CA ASN A 699 56.46 85.33 -30.90
C ASN A 699 56.63 85.44 -29.38
N ASN A 700 57.88 85.44 -28.88
CA ASN A 700 58.21 85.54 -27.47
C ASN A 700 57.72 84.35 -26.65
N LYS A 701 57.56 83.17 -27.28
CA LYS A 701 57.24 81.92 -26.59
C LYS A 701 58.49 81.07 -26.41
N ARG A 702 58.61 80.41 -25.27
CA ARG A 702 59.67 79.42 -25.03
C ARG A 702 59.07 78.02 -25.20
N ILE A 703 59.74 77.19 -26.00
CA ILE A 703 59.26 75.85 -26.34
C ILE A 703 59.93 74.85 -25.41
N GLN A 704 59.12 74.17 -24.58
CA GLN A 704 59.57 73.05 -23.77
C GLN A 704 59.73 71.82 -24.67
N ILE A 705 60.93 71.24 -24.69
CA ILE A 705 61.28 70.04 -25.47
C ILE A 705 61.02 68.79 -24.65
#